data_AF-A0A945EA19-F1
#
_entry.id   AF-A0A945EA19-F1
#
_cell.length_a   1.000
_cell.length_b   1.000
_cell.length_c   1.000
_cell.angle_alpha   90.00
_cell.angle_beta   90.00
_cell.angle_gamma   90.00
#
_symmetry.space_group_name_H-M   'P 1'
#
loop_
_entity.id
_entity.type
_entity.pdbx_description
1 polymer ?
#
loop_
_entity_poly.entity_id
_entity_poly.type
_entity_poly.pdbx_seq_one_letter_code
_entity_poly.pdbx_strand_id
1 'polypeptide(L)'
;MSIEVDYSFAELIFGSLIFQVLVYFLIAIFVLVVALLIVRAYVQKKGRVPDSSKRIILWVTLPKEKEDEKGSNVLTIQQVQEKIGVAETLYSTIAGLKAQSGMKSWFYGRDDIFSFEIVASKGKIDFYIVVPKKLQSYVEEQIHAQYPNAYIEDIEDYNFFQPKCVVQAKSLSFGKESFFPIKTYKKFDSDPLNSLVNALSKIREDDGAAVQFVMRPVDKSWRSFGVSVASHMQQGKKLSKAIKEAKSGFLSEMLHDLKPKKEDASQPDVYRLSPMEEEEVKGIEEKASKAAVETNIRIVVSANDKNELDEYSDNLTNAFTQYNVYNYGNGFESEKMRLNKVMHDFIHRNFTEKKKMVLNTEELASVFHFPIPLINETPNINWLEAKKAPAPLNTPKEGVYLGENLYRGRQTPIHMKREDRVRHMYVIGMTGTGKTYFTAGMAMQDIAAGEGVCFIDPHGSDIEDILARVPKERAEDVIFFDPTDVERPLALNMLEYDENHPEQKTFVVNEVMNIFDKLYDLKATGGPMFEQYFKNAAYLILDDPDSGSTLMEIPKVLADEEFRRMKLAKCKTPPVKDFWEKEALKAGGEASLQNMVPYITSKLAPFIANDMMRPIISQQKSSIDFRKAMDEGKIILVKLAKGKIGEINAHLLGMIIVTKIQMAALSRVDLAKEERKDFYLYIDEFQNVLTDSIESILSEARKYRLGLVIAHQYIGQLVKNNDTKFKDAIFGNVGTKVAFRIGVEDGELLAKEFEPVFSATDFLNAPARNCFMKLLIDGANPAGFNMITQPHDTLPGVAKSNPELAKAIKELSRLKYGKDREIIEMEVAQRKGKLDDPR
;
A
#
# COMPACT_ATOMS: atom_id res chain seq x y z
N MET A 1 -44.81 -19.50 101.63
CA MET A 1 -43.90 -19.80 100.50
C MET A 1 -44.10 -18.69 99.48
N SER A 2 -43.25 -17.68 99.50
CA SER A 2 -43.24 -16.57 98.52
C SER A 2 -41.88 -15.90 98.62
N ILE A 3 -41.00 -16.27 97.70
CA ILE A 3 -39.68 -15.66 97.52
C ILE A 3 -39.92 -14.43 96.64
N GLU A 4 -39.79 -13.23 97.19
CA GLU A 4 -39.64 -12.01 96.40
C GLU A 4 -38.20 -11.99 95.86
N VAL A 5 -38.07 -12.10 94.53
CA VAL A 5 -36.80 -11.96 93.83
C VAL A 5 -36.62 -10.48 93.50
N ASP A 6 -35.50 -9.90 93.92
CA ASP A 6 -35.14 -8.50 93.69
C ASP A 6 -34.68 -8.31 92.24
N TYR A 7 -35.57 -7.79 91.39
CA TYR A 7 -35.34 -7.60 89.94
C TYR A 7 -34.40 -6.44 89.60
N SER A 8 -34.06 -5.56 90.56
CA SER A 8 -33.29 -4.33 90.29
C SER A 8 -31.79 -4.58 90.06
N PHE A 9 -31.20 -5.59 90.71
CA PHE A 9 -29.77 -5.87 90.60
C PHE A 9 -29.40 -6.64 89.31
N ALA A 10 -30.34 -7.42 88.78
CA ALA A 10 -30.16 -8.15 87.53
C ALA A 10 -30.16 -7.21 86.30
N GLU A 11 -31.05 -6.21 86.22
CA GLU A 11 -31.10 -5.28 85.08
C GLU A 11 -29.83 -4.42 84.94
N LEU A 12 -29.21 -4.01 86.05
CA LEU A 12 -27.99 -3.20 86.04
C LEU A 12 -26.77 -3.99 85.54
N ILE A 13 -26.66 -5.27 85.91
CA ILE A 13 -25.56 -6.15 85.49
C ILE A 13 -25.77 -6.62 84.05
N PHE A 14 -26.99 -6.99 83.66
CA PHE A 14 -27.30 -7.41 82.29
C PHE A 14 -27.13 -6.26 81.29
N GLY A 15 -27.49 -5.02 81.63
CA GLY A 15 -27.25 -3.84 80.78
C GLY A 15 -25.76 -3.55 80.55
N SER A 16 -24.94 -3.69 81.60
CA SER A 16 -23.46 -3.55 81.53
C SER A 16 -22.82 -4.64 80.66
N LEU A 17 -23.25 -5.90 80.82
CA LEU A 17 -22.71 -7.03 80.06
C LEU A 17 -23.11 -6.95 78.58
N ILE A 18 -24.36 -6.59 78.28
CA ILE A 18 -24.83 -6.38 76.90
C ILE A 18 -24.06 -5.25 76.23
N PHE A 19 -23.82 -4.14 76.94
CA PHE A 19 -23.02 -3.03 76.43
C PHE A 19 -21.57 -3.45 76.14
N GLN A 20 -20.94 -4.20 77.03
CA GLN A 20 -19.58 -4.72 76.81
C GLN A 20 -19.53 -5.68 75.61
N VAL A 21 -20.48 -6.61 75.49
CA VAL A 21 -20.59 -7.51 74.33
C VAL A 21 -20.77 -6.72 73.04
N LEU A 22 -21.60 -5.67 73.05
CA LEU A 22 -21.83 -4.82 71.88
C LEU A 22 -20.57 -4.03 71.49
N VAL A 23 -19.82 -3.52 72.46
CA VAL A 23 -18.53 -2.86 72.22
C VAL A 23 -17.49 -3.83 71.68
N TYR A 24 -17.33 -5.03 72.25
CA TYR A 24 -16.41 -6.05 71.73
C TYR A 24 -16.82 -6.53 70.34
N PHE A 25 -18.12 -6.64 70.05
CA PHE A 25 -18.64 -6.96 68.74
C PHE A 25 -18.32 -5.86 67.71
N LEU A 26 -18.52 -4.58 68.07
CA LEU A 26 -18.14 -3.45 67.22
C LEU A 26 -16.63 -3.38 66.97
N ILE A 27 -15.81 -3.65 67.98
CA ILE A 27 -14.35 -3.73 67.85
C ILE A 27 -13.96 -4.91 66.93
N ALA A 28 -14.57 -6.08 67.09
CA ALA A 28 -14.32 -7.24 66.23
C ALA A 28 -14.70 -6.96 64.78
N ILE A 29 -15.85 -6.30 64.53
CA ILE A 29 -16.24 -5.82 63.20
C ILE A 29 -15.22 -4.83 62.66
N PHE A 30 -14.79 -3.86 63.47
CA PHE A 30 -13.80 -2.87 63.06
C PHE A 30 -12.48 -3.53 62.66
N VAL A 31 -11.97 -4.46 63.47
CA VAL A 31 -10.75 -5.23 63.18
C VAL A 31 -10.93 -6.07 61.91
N LEU A 32 -12.08 -6.74 61.74
CA LEU A 32 -12.40 -7.49 60.52
C LEU A 32 -12.41 -6.59 59.29
N VAL A 33 -13.03 -5.41 59.36
CA VAL A 33 -13.08 -4.43 58.27
C VAL A 33 -11.68 -3.94 57.93
N VAL A 34 -10.86 -3.60 58.94
CA VAL A 34 -9.46 -3.17 58.73
C VAL A 34 -8.64 -4.29 58.10
N ALA A 35 -8.75 -5.54 58.60
CA ALA A 35 -8.08 -6.69 58.01
C ALA A 35 -8.50 -6.92 56.55
N LEU A 36 -9.79 -6.81 56.26
CA LEU A 36 -10.35 -6.96 54.92
C LEU A 36 -9.87 -5.84 53.98
N LEU A 37 -9.75 -4.60 54.47
CA LEU A 37 -9.15 -3.48 53.73
C LEU A 37 -7.65 -3.69 53.46
N ILE A 38 -6.91 -4.27 54.41
CA ILE A 38 -5.48 -4.61 54.22
C ILE A 38 -5.32 -5.73 53.19
N VAL A 39 -6.09 -6.82 53.31
CA VAL A 39 -6.08 -7.92 52.34
C VAL A 39 -6.46 -7.40 50.95
N ARG A 40 -7.51 -6.59 50.85
CA ARG A 40 -7.89 -5.91 49.61
C ARG A 40 -6.74 -5.08 49.05
N ALA A 41 -6.11 -4.23 49.87
CA ALA A 41 -4.99 -3.41 49.42
C ALA A 41 -3.81 -4.26 48.92
N TYR A 42 -3.55 -5.40 49.55
CA TYR A 42 -2.51 -6.35 49.14
C TYR A 42 -2.86 -7.07 47.83
N VAL A 43 -4.09 -7.61 47.72
CA VAL A 43 -4.60 -8.30 46.53
C VAL A 43 -4.63 -7.37 45.33
N GLN A 44 -5.14 -6.14 45.49
CA GLN A 44 -5.13 -5.14 44.43
C GLN A 44 -3.72 -4.69 44.06
N LYS A 45 -2.77 -4.65 45.01
CA LYS A 45 -1.37 -4.32 44.72
C LYS A 45 -0.67 -5.43 43.93
N LYS A 46 -0.94 -6.70 44.22
CA LYS A 46 -0.44 -7.84 43.42
C LYS A 46 -1.15 -8.00 42.07
N GLY A 47 -2.45 -7.72 41.99
CA GLY A 47 -3.24 -7.77 40.76
C GLY A 47 -3.02 -6.59 39.80
N ARG A 48 -2.34 -5.51 40.24
CA ARG A 48 -1.92 -4.36 39.43
C ARG A 48 -0.72 -4.62 38.51
N VAL A 49 -0.16 -5.83 38.53
CA VAL A 49 0.72 -6.31 37.47
C VAL A 49 -0.19 -7.06 36.50
N PRO A 50 -0.75 -6.38 35.48
CA PRO A 50 -1.50 -7.08 34.45
C PRO A 50 -0.54 -8.07 33.79
N ASP A 51 -0.99 -9.31 33.73
CA ASP A 51 -0.50 -10.28 32.77
C ASP A 51 -0.56 -9.61 31.39
N SER A 52 0.59 -9.37 30.77
CA SER A 52 0.71 -8.65 29.48
C SER A 52 -0.16 -9.31 28.40
N SER A 53 -0.49 -10.60 28.57
CA SER A 53 -1.41 -11.35 27.71
C SER A 53 -2.87 -10.86 27.69
N LYS A 54 -3.26 -9.95 28.60
CA LYS A 54 -4.66 -9.51 28.77
C LYS A 54 -5.01 -8.21 28.05
N ARG A 55 -4.03 -7.48 27.50
CA ARG A 55 -4.24 -6.21 26.81
C ARG A 55 -3.54 -6.25 25.46
N ILE A 56 -4.11 -5.51 24.51
CA ILE A 56 -3.58 -5.38 23.14
C ILE A 56 -3.40 -3.90 22.86
N ILE A 57 -2.32 -3.57 22.15
CA ILE A 57 -1.97 -2.21 21.76
C ILE A 57 -2.24 -2.11 20.28
N LEU A 58 -3.21 -1.26 19.95
CA LEU A 58 -3.64 -0.97 18.59
C LEU A 58 -2.91 0.29 18.14
N TRP A 59 -2.06 0.18 17.13
CA TRP A 59 -1.50 1.33 16.43
C TRP A 59 -2.48 1.78 15.34
N VAL A 60 -2.92 3.03 15.39
CA VAL A 60 -3.94 3.56 14.48
C VAL A 60 -3.36 4.68 13.63
N THR A 61 -3.45 4.49 12.32
CA THR A 61 -2.99 5.47 11.31
C THR A 61 -4.13 5.86 10.37
N LEU A 62 -4.15 7.13 9.95
CA LEU A 62 -5.12 7.67 9.01
C LEU A 62 -4.43 8.03 7.69
N PRO A 63 -5.12 7.93 6.54
CA PRO A 63 -4.55 8.31 5.25
C PRO A 63 -4.21 9.80 5.22
N LYS A 64 -3.08 10.14 4.60
CA LYS A 64 -2.76 11.53 4.29
C LYS A 64 -3.58 11.97 3.08
N GLU A 65 -4.48 12.93 3.26
CA GLU A 65 -5.13 13.63 2.16
C GLU A 65 -4.31 14.90 1.84
N LYS A 66 -4.02 15.15 0.56
CA LYS A 66 -3.40 16.40 0.10
C LYS A 66 -4.47 17.32 -0.48
N GLU A 67 -4.23 18.63 -0.44
CA GLU A 67 -5.04 19.61 -1.17
C GLU A 67 -5.02 19.28 -2.67
N ASP A 68 -6.19 19.34 -3.30
CA ASP A 68 -6.26 19.36 -4.77
C ASP A 68 -5.60 20.64 -5.29
N GLU A 69 -4.97 20.60 -6.46
CA GLU A 69 -4.26 21.75 -7.10
C GLU A 69 -5.12 23.02 -7.27
N LYS A 70 -6.44 22.94 -7.02
CA LYS A 70 -7.38 24.07 -7.07
C LYS A 70 -7.49 24.86 -5.75
N GLY A 71 -6.76 24.52 -4.70
CA GLY A 71 -6.69 25.30 -3.45
C GLY A 71 -8.02 25.44 -2.70
N SER A 72 -8.98 24.54 -2.94
CA SER A 72 -10.37 24.65 -2.48
C SER A 72 -10.68 23.95 -1.15
N ASN A 73 -9.69 23.39 -0.46
CA ASN A 73 -9.91 22.52 0.70
C ASN A 73 -9.61 23.17 2.06
N VAL A 74 -9.78 24.50 2.20
CA VAL A 74 -9.81 25.12 3.53
C VAL A 74 -11.12 24.73 4.22
N LEU A 75 -11.01 23.82 5.19
CA LEU A 75 -12.17 23.38 5.98
C LEU A 75 -12.73 24.56 6.78
N THR A 76 -14.06 24.73 6.75
CA THR A 76 -14.73 25.69 7.62
C THR A 76 -14.66 25.23 9.07
N ILE A 77 -14.76 26.16 10.03
CA ILE A 77 -14.77 25.83 11.48
C ILE A 77 -15.84 24.77 11.79
N GLN A 78 -17.01 24.85 11.15
CA GLN A 78 -18.08 23.86 11.31
C GLN A 78 -17.64 22.47 10.83
N GLN A 79 -16.98 22.35 9.68
CA GLN A 79 -16.45 21.08 9.18
C GLN A 79 -15.35 20.51 10.09
N VAL A 80 -14.49 21.36 10.67
CA VAL A 80 -13.52 20.93 11.69
C VAL A 80 -14.24 20.35 12.89
N GLN A 81 -15.24 21.07 13.41
CA GLN A 81 -16.03 20.64 14.56
C GLN A 81 -16.80 19.34 14.28
N GLU A 82 -17.34 19.16 13.08
CA GLU A 82 -17.98 17.91 12.66
C GLU A 82 -17.00 16.74 12.64
N LYS A 83 -15.80 16.93 12.07
CA LYS A 83 -14.75 15.91 12.05
C LYS A 83 -14.26 15.54 13.46
N ILE A 84 -14.13 16.49 14.37
CA ILE A 84 -13.81 16.20 15.79
C ILE A 84 -14.99 15.49 16.47
N GLY A 85 -16.23 15.89 16.17
CA GLY A 85 -17.44 15.29 16.72
C GLY A 85 -17.58 13.79 16.45
N VAL A 86 -16.96 13.27 15.38
CA VAL A 86 -16.85 11.83 15.11
C VAL A 86 -16.21 11.09 16.30
N ALA A 87 -15.21 11.68 16.96
CA ALA A 87 -14.57 11.09 18.14
C ALA A 87 -15.52 10.99 19.35
N GLU A 88 -16.51 11.88 19.49
CA GLU A 88 -17.51 11.76 20.55
C GLU A 88 -18.29 10.45 20.46
N THR A 89 -18.56 9.98 19.25
CA THR A 89 -19.28 8.71 19.02
C THR A 89 -18.43 7.51 19.42
N LEU A 90 -17.13 7.56 19.14
CA LEU A 90 -16.16 6.57 19.62
C LEU A 90 -16.12 6.52 21.16
N TYR A 91 -16.06 7.68 21.83
CA TYR A 91 -16.07 7.72 23.29
C TYR A 91 -17.41 7.35 23.91
N SER A 92 -18.52 7.65 23.25
CA SER A 92 -19.86 7.25 23.71
C SER A 92 -19.99 5.74 23.80
N THR A 93 -19.32 5.02 22.89
CA THR A 93 -19.23 3.57 22.91
C THR A 93 -18.53 3.07 24.17
N ILE A 94 -17.40 3.67 24.54
CA ILE A 94 -16.66 3.31 25.77
C ILE A 94 -17.45 3.70 27.02
N ALA A 95 -18.00 4.91 27.06
CA ALA A 95 -18.77 5.43 28.18
C ALA A 95 -20.09 4.67 28.41
N GLY A 96 -20.66 4.08 27.35
CA GLY A 96 -21.86 3.24 27.40
C GLY A 96 -21.62 1.85 27.98
N LEU A 97 -20.37 1.40 28.10
CA LEU A 97 -20.06 0.11 28.72
C LEU A 97 -20.45 0.13 30.20
N LYS A 98 -21.02 -0.98 30.68
CA LYS A 98 -21.41 -1.12 32.08
C LYS A 98 -20.15 -1.11 32.95
N ALA A 99 -20.01 -0.07 33.79
CA ALA A 99 -18.94 0.00 34.78
C ALA A 99 -18.93 -1.26 35.65
N GLN A 100 -17.76 -1.88 35.79
CA GLN A 100 -17.63 -3.10 36.59
C GLN A 100 -17.87 -2.84 38.08
N SER A 101 -18.99 -3.35 38.58
CA SER A 101 -19.41 -3.24 39.99
C SER A 101 -19.54 -4.62 40.66
N GLY A 102 -19.58 -4.63 41.99
CA GLY A 102 -19.75 -5.85 42.81
C GLY A 102 -18.53 -6.27 43.63
N MET A 103 -18.70 -7.31 44.45
CA MET A 103 -17.69 -7.74 45.44
C MET A 103 -16.37 -8.20 44.78
N LYS A 104 -16.44 -8.76 43.57
CA LYS A 104 -15.26 -9.18 42.79
C LYS A 104 -14.43 -7.99 42.32
N SER A 105 -15.03 -6.97 41.70
CA SER A 105 -14.28 -5.77 41.26
C SER A 105 -13.82 -4.93 42.46
N TRP A 106 -14.60 -4.92 43.54
CA TRP A 106 -14.20 -4.29 44.80
C TRP A 106 -12.95 -4.94 45.42
N PHE A 107 -12.85 -6.27 45.39
CA PHE A 107 -11.73 -7.03 45.97
C PHE A 107 -10.51 -7.14 45.05
N TYR A 108 -10.71 -7.42 43.76
CA TYR A 108 -9.62 -7.69 42.79
C TYR A 108 -9.24 -6.49 41.92
N GLY A 109 -10.07 -5.44 41.86
CA GLY A 109 -9.88 -4.29 40.97
C GLY A 109 -10.69 -4.40 39.67
N ARG A 110 -10.70 -3.31 38.91
CA ARG A 110 -11.41 -3.15 37.63
C ARG A 110 -10.50 -3.54 36.46
N ASP A 111 -11.04 -4.25 35.48
CA ASP A 111 -10.33 -4.65 34.25
C ASP A 111 -10.85 -3.95 32.97
N ASP A 112 -11.86 -3.08 33.11
CA ASP A 112 -12.49 -2.28 32.06
C ASP A 112 -11.74 -0.96 31.81
N ILE A 113 -10.41 -1.05 31.71
CA ILE A 113 -9.52 0.09 31.49
C ILE A 113 -9.07 0.13 30.03
N PHE A 114 -9.16 1.32 29.45
CA PHE A 114 -8.67 1.66 28.13
C PHE A 114 -7.57 2.72 28.27
N SER A 115 -6.67 2.80 27.31
CA SER A 115 -5.69 3.88 27.23
C SER A 115 -5.67 4.44 25.82
N PHE A 116 -5.74 5.76 25.68
CA PHE A 116 -5.52 6.45 24.41
C PHE A 116 -4.21 7.21 24.56
N GLU A 117 -3.30 7.08 23.61
CA GLU A 117 -1.91 7.51 23.78
C GLU A 117 -1.42 8.23 22.53
N ILE A 118 -0.81 9.40 22.71
CA ILE A 118 -0.10 10.13 21.65
C ILE A 118 1.38 10.08 22.02
N VAL A 119 2.21 9.52 21.14
CA VAL A 119 3.60 9.19 21.46
C VAL A 119 4.50 9.79 20.40
N ALA A 120 5.49 10.57 20.85
CA ALA A 120 6.61 11.01 20.02
C ALA A 120 7.82 10.10 20.27
N SER A 121 8.32 9.46 19.22
CA SER A 121 9.51 8.63 19.27
C SER A 121 10.18 8.56 17.90
N LYS A 122 11.52 8.55 17.85
CA LYS A 122 12.28 8.41 16.59
C LYS A 122 11.86 9.42 15.51
N GLY A 123 11.57 10.65 15.93
CA GLY A 123 11.13 11.72 15.04
C GLY A 123 9.75 11.52 14.42
N LYS A 124 8.90 10.66 15.01
CA LYS A 124 7.52 10.44 14.57
C LYS A 124 6.52 10.58 15.73
N ILE A 125 5.29 10.98 15.40
CA ILE A 125 4.15 11.07 16.31
C ILE A 125 3.14 9.99 15.92
N ASP A 126 2.90 9.07 16.84
CA ASP A 126 2.01 7.92 16.67
C ASP A 126 0.82 7.99 17.64
N PHE A 127 -0.30 7.41 17.21
CA PHE A 127 -1.52 7.31 17.99
C PHE A 127 -1.80 5.84 18.31
N TYR A 128 -1.94 5.54 19.60
CA TYR A 128 -2.21 4.19 20.09
C TYR A 128 -3.48 4.12 20.93
N ILE A 129 -4.14 2.97 20.87
CA ILE A 129 -5.24 2.62 21.74
C ILE A 129 -4.95 1.27 22.40
N VAL A 130 -4.87 1.26 23.73
CA VAL A 130 -4.69 0.06 24.53
C VAL A 130 -6.04 -0.43 25.03
N VAL A 131 -6.41 -1.65 24.67
CA VAL A 131 -7.72 -2.22 24.97
C VAL A 131 -7.60 -3.57 25.69
N PRO A 132 -8.58 -3.95 26.52
CA PRO A 132 -8.68 -5.32 27.01
C PRO A 132 -8.86 -6.29 25.83
N LYS A 133 -8.11 -7.40 25.79
CA LYS A 133 -8.13 -8.37 24.68
C LYS A 133 -9.54 -8.84 24.30
N LYS A 134 -10.43 -9.00 25.29
CA LYS A 134 -11.84 -9.38 25.09
C LYS A 134 -12.69 -8.35 24.33
N LEU A 135 -12.23 -7.11 24.21
CA LEU A 135 -12.91 -5.99 23.55
C LEU A 135 -12.20 -5.54 22.27
N GLN A 136 -11.13 -6.21 21.85
CA GLN A 136 -10.34 -5.83 20.67
C GLN A 136 -11.22 -5.65 19.43
N SER A 137 -11.86 -6.74 18.98
CA SER A 137 -12.67 -6.71 17.75
C SER A 137 -13.79 -5.68 17.82
N TYR A 138 -14.39 -5.50 19.00
CA TYR A 138 -15.41 -4.49 19.21
C TYR A 138 -14.85 -3.07 19.00
N VAL A 139 -13.71 -2.74 19.61
CA VAL A 139 -13.10 -1.41 19.47
C VAL A 139 -12.62 -1.15 18.03
N GLU A 140 -12.02 -2.15 17.37
CA GLU A 140 -11.61 -2.06 15.97
C GLU A 140 -12.80 -1.76 15.04
N GLU A 141 -13.92 -2.47 15.23
CA GLU A 141 -15.15 -2.22 14.47
C GLU A 141 -15.68 -0.80 14.70
N GLN A 142 -15.63 -0.29 15.93
CA GLN A 142 -16.07 1.08 16.23
C GLN A 142 -15.14 2.13 15.64
N ILE A 143 -13.82 1.92 15.66
CA ILE A 143 -12.87 2.81 14.98
C ILE A 143 -13.16 2.81 13.49
N HIS A 144 -13.30 1.64 12.85
CA HIS A 144 -13.59 1.57 11.41
C HIS A 144 -14.97 2.12 11.02
N ALA A 145 -15.98 2.05 11.90
CA ALA A 145 -17.28 2.64 11.64
C ALA A 145 -17.20 4.17 11.54
N GLN A 146 -16.35 4.79 12.36
CA GLN A 146 -16.18 6.23 12.44
C GLN A 146 -15.06 6.77 11.55
N TYR A 147 -14.03 5.95 11.33
CA TYR A 147 -12.88 6.22 10.49
C TYR A 147 -12.70 5.06 9.49
N PRO A 148 -13.51 5.01 8.41
CA PRO A 148 -13.51 3.88 7.47
C PRO A 148 -12.16 3.58 6.83
N ASN A 149 -11.35 4.63 6.62
CA ASN A 149 -10.03 4.54 6.01
C ASN A 149 -8.89 4.38 7.03
N ALA A 150 -9.19 4.30 8.33
CA ALA A 150 -8.16 4.04 9.34
C ALA A 150 -7.53 2.67 9.10
N TYR A 151 -6.22 2.58 9.30
CA TYR A 151 -5.50 1.33 9.36
C TYR A 151 -5.11 1.06 10.82
N ILE A 152 -5.44 -0.16 11.28
CA ILE A 152 -5.21 -0.61 12.65
C ILE A 152 -4.28 -1.81 12.60
N GLU A 153 -3.21 -1.77 13.41
CA GLU A 153 -2.24 -2.85 13.53
C GLU A 153 -1.99 -3.20 14.99
N ASP A 154 -2.01 -4.49 15.29
CA ASP A 154 -1.61 -5.02 16.60
C ASP A 154 -0.08 -5.00 16.69
N ILE A 155 0.45 -4.26 17.64
CA ILE A 155 1.91 -4.11 17.81
C ILE A 155 2.37 -4.57 19.20
N GLU A 156 3.68 -4.83 19.31
CA GLU A 156 4.34 -4.90 20.61
C GLU A 156 4.40 -3.51 21.27
N ASP A 157 4.49 -3.48 22.61
CA ASP A 157 4.50 -2.22 23.36
C ASP A 157 5.68 -1.34 22.93
N TYR A 158 5.37 -0.09 22.62
CA TYR A 158 6.36 0.85 22.16
C TYR A 158 7.30 1.22 23.31
N ASN A 159 8.56 1.52 22.97
CA ASN A 159 9.55 1.97 23.93
C ASN A 159 10.36 3.14 23.35
N PHE A 160 10.18 4.32 23.93
CA PHE A 160 10.92 5.52 23.58
C PHE A 160 12.03 5.88 24.59
N PHE A 161 12.28 5.03 25.59
CA PHE A 161 13.36 5.23 26.56
C PHE A 161 14.70 4.76 25.98
N GLN A 162 15.66 5.67 25.88
CA GLN A 162 17.02 5.35 25.47
C GLN A 162 17.92 4.98 26.65
N PRO A 163 18.98 4.18 26.44
CA PRO A 163 20.01 3.99 27.47
C PRO A 163 20.59 5.34 27.93
N LYS A 164 20.62 5.58 29.25
CA LYS A 164 21.14 6.81 29.90
C LYS A 164 20.27 8.07 29.78
N CYS A 165 19.03 7.98 29.30
CA CYS A 165 18.10 9.11 29.34
C CYS A 165 17.73 9.54 30.78
N VAL A 166 17.36 10.81 30.94
CA VAL A 166 16.63 11.32 32.09
C VAL A 166 15.14 11.31 31.79
N VAL A 167 14.32 10.98 32.80
CA VAL A 167 12.86 10.85 32.64
C VAL A 167 12.14 11.80 33.60
N GLN A 168 11.09 12.44 33.10
CA GLN A 168 10.16 13.25 33.89
C GLN A 168 8.74 12.80 33.60
N ALA A 169 7.90 12.80 34.65
CA ALA A 169 6.48 12.54 34.49
C ALA A 169 5.64 13.53 35.29
N LYS A 170 4.57 14.03 34.67
CA LYS A 170 3.56 14.91 35.27
C LYS A 170 2.17 14.29 35.13
N SER A 171 1.32 14.50 36.13
CA SER A 171 -0.11 14.17 36.06
C SER A 171 -0.88 15.45 35.89
N LEU A 172 -1.94 15.42 35.06
CA LEU A 172 -2.93 16.49 35.06
C LEU A 172 -4.09 16.14 36.00
N SER A 173 -4.60 17.16 36.67
CA SER A 173 -5.81 17.12 37.50
C SER A 173 -6.63 18.39 37.30
N PHE A 174 -7.92 18.32 37.55
CA PHE A 174 -8.76 19.51 37.57
C PHE A 174 -8.52 20.36 38.83
N GLY A 175 -8.50 21.68 38.67
CA GLY A 175 -8.41 22.63 39.79
C GLY A 175 -9.72 22.75 40.59
N LYS A 176 -10.87 22.44 39.97
CA LYS A 176 -12.19 22.36 40.62
C LYS A 176 -12.79 20.97 40.50
N GLU A 177 -13.92 20.74 41.18
CA GLU A 177 -14.67 19.48 41.11
C GLU A 177 -15.05 19.08 39.67
N SER A 178 -15.09 17.78 39.38
CA SER A 178 -15.22 17.29 37.99
C SER A 178 -16.57 17.59 37.31
N PHE A 179 -17.58 18.08 38.01
CA PHE A 179 -18.84 18.49 37.40
C PHE A 179 -18.75 19.86 36.69
N PHE A 180 -17.69 20.64 36.93
CA PHE A 180 -17.39 21.83 36.13
C PHE A 180 -16.84 21.46 34.75
N PRO A 181 -17.28 22.14 33.68
CA PRO A 181 -16.82 21.86 32.32
C PRO A 181 -15.48 22.55 31.99
N ILE A 182 -14.70 21.94 31.10
CA ILE A 182 -13.59 22.62 30.40
C ILE A 182 -14.07 23.24 29.09
N LYS A 183 -13.22 24.05 28.44
CA LYS A 183 -13.47 24.56 27.09
C LYS A 183 -13.39 23.40 26.11
N THR A 184 -14.40 23.24 25.26
CA THR A 184 -14.50 22.14 24.30
C THR A 184 -14.31 22.63 22.87
N TYR A 185 -14.04 21.69 21.93
CA TYR A 185 -13.78 21.95 20.52
C TYR A 185 -14.87 22.82 19.83
N LYS A 186 -16.11 22.80 20.33
CA LYS A 186 -17.22 23.66 19.86
C LYS A 186 -16.99 25.15 20.10
N LYS A 187 -16.15 25.50 21.07
CA LYS A 187 -15.79 26.88 21.44
C LYS A 187 -14.40 27.27 20.92
N PHE A 188 -13.73 26.44 20.11
CA PHE A 188 -12.46 26.78 19.47
C PHE A 188 -12.69 27.22 18.02
N ASP A 189 -11.86 28.16 17.58
CA ASP A 189 -11.84 28.67 16.20
C ASP A 189 -10.96 27.81 15.27
N SER A 190 -10.27 26.81 15.82
CA SER A 190 -9.42 25.85 15.10
C SER A 190 -9.33 24.54 15.88
N ASP A 191 -8.66 23.52 15.33
CA ASP A 191 -8.48 22.23 16.01
C ASP A 191 -7.62 22.39 17.29
N PRO A 192 -8.15 22.08 18.49
CA PRO A 192 -7.42 22.20 19.75
C PRO A 192 -6.25 21.20 19.91
N LEU A 193 -6.24 20.08 19.15
CA LEU A 193 -5.16 19.09 19.20
C LEU A 193 -3.84 19.62 18.61
N ASN A 194 -3.91 20.61 17.73
CA ASN A 194 -2.75 21.23 17.09
C ASN A 194 -1.68 21.67 18.09
N SER A 195 -2.08 22.30 19.21
CA SER A 195 -1.14 22.76 20.23
C SER A 195 -0.33 21.61 20.84
N LEU A 196 -0.96 20.45 21.02
CA LEU A 196 -0.31 19.27 21.60
C LEU A 196 0.61 18.60 20.59
N VAL A 197 0.16 18.42 19.35
CA VAL A 197 0.97 17.83 18.27
C VAL A 197 2.18 18.72 17.95
N ASN A 198 2.01 20.04 17.92
CA ASN A 198 3.10 21.01 17.72
C ASN A 198 4.12 21.00 18.87
N ALA A 199 3.70 20.66 20.09
CA ALA A 199 4.64 20.47 21.19
C ALA A 199 5.41 19.15 21.04
N LEU A 200 4.74 18.08 20.61
CA LEU A 200 5.34 16.77 20.36
C LEU A 200 6.32 16.77 19.17
N SER A 201 6.07 17.57 18.13
CA SER A 201 6.94 17.61 16.94
C SER A 201 8.30 18.25 17.18
N LYS A 202 8.48 18.97 18.30
CA LYS A 202 9.76 19.54 18.74
C LYS A 202 10.68 18.53 19.42
N ILE A 203 10.17 17.33 19.70
CA ILE A 203 10.96 16.26 20.33
C ILE A 203 11.92 15.69 19.30
N ARG A 204 13.20 15.61 19.66
CA ARG A 204 14.28 15.13 18.79
C ARG A 204 14.17 13.63 18.55
N GLU A 205 14.84 13.15 17.50
CA GLU A 205 14.82 11.72 17.12
C GLU A 205 15.32 10.78 18.24
N ASP A 206 16.31 11.23 19.03
CA ASP A 206 16.91 10.46 20.12
C ASP A 206 16.13 10.57 21.45
N ASP A 207 15.12 11.43 21.52
CA ASP A 207 14.29 11.67 22.71
C ASP A 207 12.89 11.09 22.51
N GLY A 208 12.04 11.20 23.53
CA GLY A 208 10.67 10.73 23.42
C GLY A 208 9.72 11.31 24.44
N ALA A 209 8.42 11.32 24.09
CA ALA A 209 7.37 11.63 25.05
C ALA A 209 6.10 10.86 24.75
N ALA A 210 5.26 10.71 25.77
CA ALA A 210 3.93 10.17 25.64
C ALA A 210 2.93 10.97 26.47
N VAL A 211 1.77 11.24 25.87
CA VAL A 211 0.59 11.78 26.53
C VAL A 211 -0.43 10.64 26.60
N GLN A 212 -0.66 10.14 27.81
CA GLN A 212 -1.45 8.94 28.08
C GLN A 212 -2.77 9.31 28.77
N PHE A 213 -3.88 8.91 28.18
CA PHE A 213 -5.24 9.07 28.67
C PHE A 213 -5.79 7.72 29.11
N VAL A 214 -5.61 7.37 30.38
CA VAL A 214 -6.13 6.12 30.96
C VAL A 214 -7.57 6.33 31.39
N MET A 215 -8.51 5.59 30.80
CA MET A 215 -9.94 5.81 30.99
C MET A 215 -10.72 4.54 31.35
N ARG A 216 -11.86 4.72 32.02
CA ARG A 216 -12.82 3.65 32.32
C ARG A 216 -14.24 4.20 32.47
N PRO A 217 -15.30 3.40 32.22
CA PRO A 217 -16.68 3.89 32.34
C PRO A 217 -16.99 4.48 33.72
N VAL A 218 -17.71 5.61 33.74
CA VAL A 218 -18.12 6.29 34.98
C VAL A 218 -19.30 5.57 35.65
N ASP A 219 -19.39 5.68 36.97
CA ASP A 219 -20.58 5.24 37.70
C ASP A 219 -21.77 6.17 37.41
N LYS A 220 -22.98 5.62 37.33
CA LYS A 220 -24.21 6.38 37.04
C LYS A 220 -24.49 7.47 38.08
N SER A 221 -24.00 7.30 39.31
CA SER A 221 -24.15 8.25 40.41
C SER A 221 -23.55 9.63 40.16
N TRP A 222 -22.51 9.73 39.31
CA TRP A 222 -21.88 11.01 39.01
C TRP A 222 -22.84 11.94 38.25
N ARG A 223 -23.63 11.38 37.31
CA ARG A 223 -24.59 12.15 36.51
C ARG A 223 -25.71 12.73 37.36
N SER A 224 -26.32 11.91 38.22
CA SER A 224 -27.38 12.35 39.13
C SER A 224 -26.88 13.42 40.10
N PHE A 225 -25.62 13.31 40.54
CA PHE A 225 -25.00 14.32 41.39
C PHE A 225 -24.88 15.68 40.68
N GLY A 226 -24.35 15.72 39.45
CA GLY A 226 -24.23 16.96 38.69
C GLY A 226 -25.57 17.63 38.41
N VAL A 227 -26.57 16.85 38.00
CA VAL A 227 -27.95 17.33 37.77
C VAL A 227 -28.58 17.86 39.06
N SER A 228 -28.35 17.20 40.20
CA SER A 228 -28.86 17.68 41.50
C SER A 228 -28.22 19.00 41.91
N VAL A 229 -26.92 19.18 41.69
CA VAL A 229 -26.23 20.45 41.96
C VAL A 229 -26.80 21.57 41.10
N ALA A 230 -26.94 21.35 39.79
CA ALA A 230 -27.52 22.34 38.87
C ALA A 230 -28.97 22.70 39.26
N SER A 231 -29.81 21.71 39.57
CA SER A 231 -31.20 21.93 39.99
C SER A 231 -31.29 22.74 41.28
N HIS A 232 -30.45 22.44 42.28
CA HIS A 232 -30.41 23.22 43.52
C HIS A 232 -29.96 24.67 43.28
N MET A 233 -29.04 24.91 42.33
CA MET A 233 -28.63 26.27 41.96
C MET A 233 -29.75 27.03 41.24
N GLN A 234 -30.48 26.39 40.32
CA GLN A 234 -31.67 26.98 39.67
C GLN A 234 -32.79 27.32 40.66
N GLN A 235 -32.91 26.56 41.76
CA GLN A 235 -33.81 26.86 42.88
C GLN A 235 -33.36 28.05 43.74
N GLY A 236 -32.35 28.79 43.31
CA GLY A 236 -31.85 29.98 43.99
C GLY A 236 -30.99 29.67 45.20
N LYS A 237 -30.21 28.58 45.17
CA LYS A 237 -29.22 28.25 46.22
C LYS A 237 -27.81 28.57 45.72
N LYS A 238 -26.98 29.13 46.60
CA LYS A 238 -25.55 29.30 46.33
C LYS A 238 -24.88 27.94 46.11
N LEU A 239 -23.86 27.89 45.23
CA LEU A 239 -23.11 26.69 44.87
C LEU A 239 -22.69 25.83 46.07
N SER A 240 -22.12 26.44 47.11
CA SER A 240 -21.65 25.72 48.30
C SER A 240 -22.78 24.98 49.04
N LYS A 241 -23.98 25.57 49.10
CA LYS A 241 -25.17 24.96 49.69
C LYS A 241 -25.75 23.88 48.78
N ALA A 242 -25.81 24.14 47.47
CA ALA A 242 -26.26 23.18 46.46
C ALA A 242 -25.43 21.88 46.47
N ILE A 243 -24.10 21.99 46.55
CA ILE A 243 -23.18 20.85 46.68
C ILE A 243 -23.43 20.07 47.98
N LYS A 244 -23.56 20.77 49.11
CA LYS A 244 -23.76 20.13 50.42
C LYS A 244 -25.07 19.34 50.45
N GLU A 245 -26.14 19.91 49.92
CA GLU A 245 -27.44 19.27 49.87
C GLU A 245 -27.48 18.10 48.89
N ALA A 246 -26.88 18.23 47.71
CA ALA A 246 -26.73 17.13 46.75
C ALA A 246 -25.93 15.95 47.35
N LYS A 247 -24.84 16.23 48.10
CA LYS A 247 -24.07 15.20 48.81
C LYS A 247 -24.89 14.54 49.92
N SER A 248 -25.71 15.30 50.65
CA SER A 248 -26.57 14.76 51.72
C SER A 248 -27.72 13.89 51.18
N GLY A 249 -28.35 14.31 50.08
CA GLY A 249 -29.37 13.54 49.38
C GLY A 249 -28.82 12.22 48.87
N PHE A 250 -27.66 12.25 48.22
CA PHE A 250 -26.95 11.05 47.77
C PHE A 250 -26.62 10.09 48.93
N LEU A 251 -26.15 10.61 50.07
CA LEU A 251 -25.86 9.78 51.24
C LEU A 251 -27.14 9.16 51.84
N SER A 252 -28.24 9.92 51.87
CA SER A 252 -29.53 9.43 52.37
C SER A 252 -30.17 8.39 51.45
N GLU A 253 -29.99 8.53 50.14
CA GLU A 253 -30.50 7.60 49.13
C GLU A 253 -29.72 6.28 49.15
N MET A 254 -28.41 6.34 49.45
CA MET A 254 -27.54 5.18 49.63
C MET A 254 -27.74 4.46 50.98
N LEU A 255 -28.32 5.15 51.97
CA LEU A 255 -28.61 4.66 53.32
C LEU A 255 -30.10 4.41 53.56
N HIS A 256 -30.89 4.18 52.50
CA HIS A 256 -32.33 3.90 52.60
C HIS A 256 -32.61 2.62 53.41
N ASP A 257 -32.59 2.74 54.75
CA ASP A 257 -33.48 2.10 55.72
C ASP A 257 -33.35 2.63 57.17
N LEU A 258 -32.55 3.66 57.48
CA LEU A 258 -32.32 4.07 58.87
C LEU A 258 -32.32 5.60 59.08
N LYS A 259 -33.48 6.27 58.91
CA LYS A 259 -33.95 7.40 59.77
C LYS A 259 -35.20 8.10 59.21
N PRO A 260 -36.12 8.57 60.08
CA PRO A 260 -37.24 9.41 59.67
C PRO A 260 -36.78 10.86 59.41
N LYS A 261 -37.34 11.48 58.36
CA LYS A 261 -37.15 12.90 58.03
C LYS A 261 -37.68 13.79 59.17
N LYS A 262 -36.84 14.72 59.65
CA LYS A 262 -37.30 15.93 60.37
C LYS A 262 -37.35 17.07 59.37
N GLU A 263 -38.50 17.73 59.27
CA GLU A 263 -38.67 19.00 58.58
C GLU A 263 -38.21 20.13 59.50
N ASP A 264 -37.11 20.78 59.13
CA ASP A 264 -36.79 22.12 59.64
C ASP A 264 -37.26 23.13 58.61
N ALA A 265 -38.30 23.89 58.97
CA ALA A 265 -38.79 25.03 58.21
C ALA A 265 -37.90 26.26 58.50
N SER A 266 -36.87 26.45 57.69
CA SER A 266 -36.21 27.75 57.53
C SER A 266 -36.56 28.34 56.16
N GLN A 267 -37.06 29.58 56.13
CA GLN A 267 -37.39 30.31 54.90
C GLN A 267 -36.20 30.26 53.91
N PRO A 268 -36.43 29.93 52.63
CA PRO A 268 -35.35 29.94 51.65
C PRO A 268 -35.00 31.38 51.31
N ASP A 269 -33.78 31.81 51.64
CA ASP A 269 -33.14 32.93 50.95
C ASP A 269 -33.07 32.56 49.46
N VAL A 270 -33.98 33.12 48.66
CA VAL A 270 -33.98 32.95 47.20
C VAL A 270 -32.84 33.81 46.66
N TYR A 271 -31.67 33.21 46.50
CA TYR A 271 -30.52 33.84 45.87
C TYR A 271 -30.78 33.91 44.36
N ARG A 272 -30.73 35.12 43.77
CA ARG A 272 -30.76 35.28 42.32
C ARG A 272 -29.37 35.04 41.76
N LEU A 273 -29.27 34.10 40.82
CA LEU A 273 -28.03 33.83 40.10
C LEU A 273 -27.63 35.07 39.28
N SER A 274 -26.35 35.41 39.30
CA SER A 274 -25.77 36.35 38.35
C SER A 274 -25.71 35.71 36.94
N PRO A 275 -25.62 36.52 35.86
CA PRO A 275 -25.47 35.97 34.50
C PRO A 275 -24.31 34.98 34.34
N MET A 276 -23.25 35.15 35.13
CA MET A 276 -22.09 34.25 35.12
C MET A 276 -22.37 32.93 35.84
N GLU A 277 -23.16 32.94 36.91
CA GLU A 277 -23.61 31.73 37.60
C GLU A 277 -24.70 30.98 36.80
N GLU A 278 -25.50 31.69 35.99
CA GLU A 278 -26.42 31.06 35.04
C GLU A 278 -25.65 30.28 33.95
N GLU A 279 -24.60 30.87 33.38
CA GLU A 279 -23.69 30.18 32.46
C GLU A 279 -22.94 29.00 33.14
N GLU A 280 -22.59 29.14 34.42
CA GLU A 280 -22.02 28.04 35.23
C GLU A 280 -22.98 26.86 35.34
N VAL A 281 -24.24 27.12 35.72
CA VAL A 281 -25.30 26.10 35.82
C VAL A 281 -25.52 25.42 34.47
N LYS A 282 -25.66 26.21 33.40
CA LYS A 282 -25.83 25.68 32.05
C LYS A 282 -24.67 24.79 31.63
N GLY A 283 -23.43 25.19 31.91
CA GLY A 283 -22.24 24.38 31.64
C GLY A 283 -22.21 23.06 32.41
N ILE A 284 -22.66 23.05 33.67
CA ILE A 284 -22.79 21.82 34.48
C ILE A 284 -23.87 20.90 33.87
N GLU A 285 -25.03 21.45 33.47
CA GLU A 285 -26.11 20.68 32.85
C GLU A 285 -25.69 20.08 31.51
N GLU A 286 -25.08 20.89 30.63
CA GLU A 286 -24.53 20.44 29.35
C GLU A 286 -23.53 19.31 29.56
N LYS A 287 -22.62 19.45 30.52
CA LYS A 287 -21.65 18.41 30.85
C LYS A 287 -22.31 17.12 31.33
N ALA A 288 -23.26 17.22 32.26
CA ALA A 288 -23.98 16.07 32.82
C ALA A 288 -24.99 15.43 31.85
N SER A 289 -25.37 16.12 30.77
CA SER A 289 -26.27 15.59 29.75
C SER A 289 -25.63 14.51 28.88
N LYS A 290 -24.29 14.53 28.75
CA LYS A 290 -23.51 13.63 27.91
C LYS A 290 -22.97 12.42 28.68
N ALA A 291 -22.61 11.37 27.94
CA ALA A 291 -21.91 10.23 28.51
C ALA A 291 -20.50 10.66 28.98
N ALA A 292 -19.95 10.00 30.00
CA ALA A 292 -18.67 10.38 30.57
C ALA A 292 -17.84 9.18 31.04
N VAL A 293 -16.53 9.39 31.18
CA VAL A 293 -15.58 8.39 31.66
C VAL A 293 -14.70 8.98 32.76
N GLU A 294 -14.27 8.11 33.66
CA GLU A 294 -13.22 8.46 34.61
C GLU A 294 -11.88 8.40 33.89
N THR A 295 -11.06 9.44 34.01
CA THR A 295 -9.82 9.61 33.24
C THR A 295 -8.65 9.97 34.15
N ASN A 296 -7.47 9.45 33.83
CA ASN A 296 -6.17 9.99 34.27
C ASN A 296 -5.39 10.44 33.04
N ILE A 297 -4.80 11.63 33.10
CA ILE A 297 -3.91 12.13 32.04
C ILE A 297 -2.49 12.21 32.59
N ARG A 298 -1.55 11.62 31.87
CA ARG A 298 -0.12 11.60 32.22
C ARG A 298 0.70 12.08 31.05
N ILE A 299 1.71 12.87 31.36
CA ILE A 299 2.73 13.30 30.41
C ILE A 299 4.04 12.69 30.90
N VAL A 300 4.65 11.84 30.08
CA VAL A 300 5.95 11.21 30.35
C VAL A 300 6.92 11.67 29.26
N VAL A 301 8.07 12.18 29.65
CA VAL A 301 9.12 12.67 28.75
C VAL A 301 10.43 11.99 29.11
N SER A 302 11.20 11.63 28.09
CA SER A 302 12.53 11.08 28.15
C SER A 302 13.43 11.92 27.27
N ALA A 303 14.54 12.42 27.80
CA ALA A 303 15.53 13.15 27.02
C ALA A 303 16.95 12.85 27.49
N ASN A 304 17.96 13.11 26.67
CA ASN A 304 19.36 12.98 27.06
C ASN A 304 19.84 14.17 27.91
N ASP A 305 19.31 15.37 27.66
CA ASP A 305 19.62 16.57 28.42
C ASP A 305 18.47 16.97 29.36
N LYS A 306 18.82 17.51 30.53
CA LYS A 306 17.84 17.90 31.55
C LYS A 306 17.08 19.18 31.17
N ASN A 307 17.70 20.12 30.47
CA ASN A 307 17.01 21.34 30.05
C ASN A 307 16.00 21.02 28.94
N GLU A 308 16.38 20.18 27.98
CA GLU A 308 15.46 19.66 26.95
C GLU A 308 14.28 18.92 27.60
N LEU A 309 14.54 18.07 28.61
CA LEU A 309 13.52 17.37 29.38
C LEU A 309 12.49 18.33 30.02
N ASP A 310 12.97 19.38 30.69
CA ASP A 310 12.13 20.35 31.36
C ASP A 310 11.34 21.19 30.33
N GLU A 311 11.96 21.62 29.23
CA GLU A 311 11.31 22.34 28.13
C GLU A 311 10.19 21.50 27.49
N TYR A 312 10.46 20.26 27.09
CA TYR A 312 9.45 19.36 26.52
C TYR A 312 8.30 19.12 27.49
N SER A 313 8.61 18.88 28.76
CA SER A 313 7.60 18.65 29.78
C SER A 313 6.71 19.88 30.01
N ASP A 314 7.28 21.08 29.98
CA ASP A 314 6.53 22.33 30.14
C ASP A 314 5.71 22.66 28.89
N ASN A 315 6.26 22.51 27.69
CA ASN A 315 5.54 22.71 26.43
C ASN A 315 4.29 21.81 26.33
N LEU A 316 4.45 20.51 26.63
CA LEU A 316 3.33 19.56 26.63
C LEU A 316 2.28 19.89 27.70
N THR A 317 2.71 20.36 28.87
CA THR A 317 1.80 20.77 29.93
C THR A 317 1.03 22.03 29.55
N ASN A 318 1.72 23.02 28.98
CA ASN A 318 1.15 24.31 28.57
C ASN A 318 0.12 24.15 27.46
N ALA A 319 0.25 23.13 26.60
CA ALA A 319 -0.74 22.79 25.58
C ALA A 319 -2.13 22.48 26.17
N PHE A 320 -2.24 22.10 27.45
CA PHE A 320 -3.53 21.87 28.11
C PHE A 320 -4.17 23.13 28.70
N THR A 321 -3.43 24.25 28.80
CA THR A 321 -3.97 25.48 29.39
C THR A 321 -5.05 26.13 28.53
N GLN A 322 -5.06 25.86 27.22
CA GLN A 322 -6.09 26.35 26.28
C GLN A 322 -7.50 25.84 26.59
N TYR A 323 -7.62 24.74 27.34
CA TYR A 323 -8.90 24.17 27.75
C TYR A 323 -9.47 24.82 29.02
N ASN A 324 -8.72 25.72 29.67
CA ASN A 324 -9.13 26.33 30.92
C ASN A 324 -10.25 27.35 30.71
N VAL A 325 -11.30 27.25 31.52
CA VAL A 325 -12.36 28.27 31.61
C VAL A 325 -12.20 28.98 32.95
N TYR A 326 -11.56 30.15 32.93
CA TYR A 326 -11.14 30.86 34.15
C TYR A 326 -12.30 31.34 35.03
N ASN A 327 -13.43 31.72 34.43
CA ASN A 327 -14.51 32.39 35.16
C ASN A 327 -15.48 31.40 35.84
N TYR A 328 -16.08 30.49 35.07
CA TYR A 328 -17.18 29.63 35.53
C TYR A 328 -16.93 28.13 35.36
N GLY A 329 -15.81 27.72 34.74
CA GLY A 329 -15.54 26.32 34.46
C GLY A 329 -14.32 25.79 35.19
N ASN A 330 -13.77 24.72 34.62
CA ASN A 330 -12.61 24.01 35.13
C ASN A 330 -11.38 24.26 34.26
N GLY A 331 -10.24 23.78 34.72
CA GLY A 331 -8.98 23.84 34.01
C GLY A 331 -8.01 22.76 34.48
N PHE A 332 -7.00 22.48 33.67
CA PHE A 332 -5.95 21.53 33.99
C PHE A 332 -4.85 22.19 34.82
N GLU A 333 -4.52 21.53 35.92
CA GLU A 333 -3.35 21.78 36.75
C GLU A 333 -2.39 20.60 36.63
N SER A 334 -1.09 20.87 36.68
CA SER A 334 -0.07 19.83 36.56
C SER A 334 0.70 19.62 37.86
N GLU A 335 0.99 18.37 38.19
CA GLU A 335 1.84 18.00 39.33
C GLU A 335 2.93 17.01 38.88
N LYS A 336 4.18 17.30 39.26
CA LYS A 336 5.31 16.40 39.05
C LYS A 336 5.16 15.12 39.89
N MET A 337 5.29 13.96 39.24
CA MET A 337 5.08 12.67 39.88
C MET A 337 6.38 11.99 40.34
N ARG A 338 6.26 11.10 41.33
CA ARG A 338 7.38 10.23 41.76
C ARG A 338 7.62 9.11 40.74
N LEU A 339 8.78 9.14 40.08
CA LEU A 339 9.16 8.31 38.94
C LEU A 339 8.87 6.80 39.12
N ASN A 340 9.35 6.17 40.19
CA ASN A 340 9.21 4.71 40.35
C ASN A 340 7.75 4.21 40.25
N LYS A 341 6.81 4.97 40.84
CA LYS A 341 5.40 4.58 40.83
C LYS A 341 4.74 4.90 39.49
N VAL A 342 4.97 6.11 38.97
CA VAL A 342 4.34 6.53 37.72
C VAL A 342 4.83 5.73 36.53
N MET A 343 6.11 5.33 36.48
CA MET A 343 6.63 4.49 35.41
C MET A 343 5.94 3.13 35.37
N HIS A 344 5.79 2.49 36.53
CA HIS A 344 5.01 1.26 36.63
C HIS A 344 3.56 1.47 36.19
N ASP A 345 2.91 2.56 36.62
CA ASP A 345 1.53 2.84 36.25
C ASP A 345 1.37 3.23 34.77
N PHE A 346 2.38 3.84 34.16
CA PHE A 346 2.45 4.19 32.75
C PHE A 346 2.60 2.93 31.88
N ILE A 347 3.62 2.11 32.14
CA ILE A 347 3.90 0.87 31.40
C ILE A 347 2.71 -0.08 31.49
N HIS A 348 2.13 -0.26 32.68
CA HIS A 348 1.01 -1.18 32.86
C HIS A 348 -0.36 -0.52 32.63
N ARG A 349 -0.42 0.75 32.20
CA ARG A 349 -1.67 1.52 32.00
C ARG A 349 -2.62 1.35 33.19
N ASN A 350 -2.09 1.46 34.41
CA ASN A 350 -2.87 1.29 35.65
C ASN A 350 -3.67 2.56 35.93
N PHE A 351 -4.88 2.44 36.45
CA PHE A 351 -5.68 3.61 36.87
C PHE A 351 -5.31 4.05 38.30
N THR A 352 -5.15 5.36 38.50
CA THR A 352 -4.82 6.01 39.77
C THR A 352 -6.03 6.76 40.33
N GLU A 353 -6.67 6.19 41.35
CA GLU A 353 -7.88 6.75 41.99
C GLU A 353 -7.69 8.19 42.51
N LYS A 354 -6.51 8.53 43.03
CA LYS A 354 -6.23 9.87 43.58
C LYS A 354 -6.14 10.98 42.51
N LYS A 355 -5.98 10.60 41.24
CA LYS A 355 -5.82 11.51 40.09
C LYS A 355 -7.01 11.42 39.12
N LYS A 356 -8.13 10.93 39.63
CA LYS A 356 -9.36 10.71 38.88
C LYS A 356 -10.01 12.03 38.52
N MET A 357 -10.27 12.22 37.23
CA MET A 357 -11.13 13.26 36.67
C MET A 357 -12.31 12.61 35.97
N VAL A 358 -13.41 13.34 35.81
CA VAL A 358 -14.51 12.91 34.94
C VAL A 358 -14.62 13.86 33.76
N LEU A 359 -14.40 13.30 32.57
CA LEU A 359 -14.57 13.99 31.30
C LEU A 359 -15.76 13.39 30.56
N ASN A 360 -16.62 14.23 30.02
CA ASN A 360 -17.66 13.76 29.11
C ASN A 360 -17.10 13.49 27.70
N THR A 361 -17.90 12.90 26.81
CA THR A 361 -17.47 12.57 25.45
C THR A 361 -17.00 13.78 24.64
N GLU A 362 -17.61 14.95 24.84
CA GLU A 362 -17.22 16.20 24.17
C GLU A 362 -15.87 16.73 24.65
N GLU A 363 -15.66 16.73 25.96
CA GLU A 363 -14.40 17.13 26.60
C GLU A 363 -13.27 16.17 26.22
N LEU A 364 -13.53 14.86 26.17
CA LEU A 364 -12.58 13.86 25.69
C LEU A 364 -12.21 14.09 24.23
N ALA A 365 -13.20 14.27 23.34
CA ALA A 365 -12.98 14.59 21.94
C ALA A 365 -12.22 15.91 21.73
N SER A 366 -12.25 16.82 22.70
CA SER A 366 -11.49 18.07 22.63
C SER A 366 -10.01 17.89 22.98
N VAL A 367 -9.67 16.95 23.86
CA VAL A 367 -8.30 16.71 24.32
C VAL A 367 -7.60 15.56 23.60
N PHE A 368 -8.36 14.64 23.00
CA PHE A 368 -7.87 13.59 22.13
C PHE A 368 -8.89 13.27 21.05
N HIS A 369 -8.45 13.40 19.81
CA HIS A 369 -9.05 12.82 18.60
C HIS A 369 -7.91 12.44 17.65
N PHE A 370 -8.21 11.66 16.61
CA PHE A 370 -7.22 11.39 15.58
C PHE A 370 -6.98 12.63 14.71
N PRO A 371 -5.77 12.81 14.17
CA PRO A 371 -5.43 14.01 13.44
C PRO A 371 -6.21 14.11 12.12
N ILE A 372 -6.64 15.32 11.78
CA ILE A 372 -7.34 15.72 10.56
C ILE A 372 -6.28 16.10 9.50
N PRO A 373 -6.16 15.35 8.38
CA PRO A 373 -5.06 15.51 7.39
C PRO A 373 -4.83 16.92 6.83
N LEU A 374 -5.88 17.72 6.70
CA LEU A 374 -5.85 19.08 6.11
C LEU A 374 -5.61 20.20 7.14
N ILE A 375 -5.54 19.87 8.44
CA ILE A 375 -5.44 20.86 9.53
C ILE A 375 -4.20 20.61 10.36
N ASN A 376 -3.94 19.34 10.70
CA ASN A 376 -2.76 18.96 11.44
C ASN A 376 -1.60 18.70 10.46
N GLU A 377 -1.10 19.76 9.82
CA GLU A 377 0.07 19.70 8.93
C GLU A 377 1.40 19.59 9.69
N THR A 378 1.35 19.39 11.00
CA THR A 378 2.54 19.32 11.82
C THR A 378 3.50 18.27 11.25
N PRO A 379 4.79 18.63 11.04
CA PRO A 379 5.78 17.64 10.63
C PRO A 379 5.79 16.49 11.63
N ASN A 380 6.10 15.30 11.15
CA ASN A 380 6.34 14.09 11.95
C ASN A 380 5.11 13.29 12.38
N ILE A 381 3.86 13.68 12.10
CA ILE A 381 2.73 12.73 12.26
C ILE A 381 2.94 11.53 11.34
N ASN A 382 2.82 10.33 11.89
CA ASN A 382 2.92 9.09 11.13
C ASN A 382 1.59 8.78 10.41
N TRP A 383 1.44 9.36 9.22
CA TRP A 383 0.28 9.13 8.38
C TRP A 383 0.36 7.77 7.66
N LEU A 384 -0.80 7.20 7.36
CA LEU A 384 -0.91 6.11 6.40
C LEU A 384 -0.59 6.69 5.01
N GLU A 385 0.54 6.26 4.48
CA GLU A 385 1.09 6.75 3.21
C GLU A 385 0.15 6.48 2.02
N ALA A 386 -0.45 5.29 1.99
CA ALA A 386 -1.46 4.91 0.99
C ALA A 386 -2.56 4.07 1.63
N LYS A 387 -3.80 4.27 1.17
CA LYS A 387 -4.97 3.49 1.61
C LYS A 387 -4.74 1.99 1.39
N LYS A 388 -5.35 1.20 2.27
CA LYS A 388 -5.46 -0.26 2.10
C LYS A 388 -6.91 -0.62 1.79
N ALA A 389 -7.12 -1.54 0.85
CA ALA A 389 -8.42 -2.04 0.45
C ALA A 389 -8.41 -3.57 0.35
N PRO A 390 -9.52 -4.24 0.66
CA PRO A 390 -9.59 -5.70 0.63
C PRO A 390 -9.59 -6.22 -0.80
N ALA A 391 -9.00 -7.39 -1.00
CA ALA A 391 -9.21 -8.15 -2.23
C ALA A 391 -10.70 -8.50 -2.42
N PRO A 392 -11.19 -8.56 -3.67
CA PRO A 392 -12.55 -9.01 -3.98
C PRO A 392 -12.88 -10.38 -3.37
N LEU A 393 -14.12 -10.58 -2.94
CA LEU A 393 -14.54 -11.87 -2.34
C LEU A 393 -14.46 -13.05 -3.32
N ASN A 394 -14.56 -12.77 -4.62
CA ASN A 394 -14.46 -13.74 -5.70
C ASN A 394 -13.03 -13.90 -6.22
N THR A 395 -12.00 -13.39 -5.53
CA THR A 395 -10.60 -13.60 -5.92
C THR A 395 -10.31 -15.09 -6.10
N PRO A 396 -9.66 -15.49 -7.22
CA PRO A 396 -9.30 -16.87 -7.48
C PRO A 396 -8.42 -17.47 -6.37
N LYS A 397 -8.61 -18.76 -6.10
CA LYS A 397 -7.80 -19.55 -5.16
C LYS A 397 -6.69 -20.35 -5.83
N GLU A 398 -6.71 -20.40 -7.16
CA GLU A 398 -5.82 -21.20 -8.00
C GLU A 398 -5.40 -20.38 -9.22
N GLY A 399 -4.32 -20.83 -9.87
CA GLY A 399 -3.67 -20.14 -10.98
C GLY A 399 -2.30 -19.61 -10.57
N VAL A 400 -1.78 -18.64 -11.33
CA VAL A 400 -0.48 -18.02 -10.99
C VAL A 400 -0.66 -17.19 -9.72
N TYR A 401 0.24 -17.36 -8.76
CA TYR A 401 0.22 -16.60 -7.52
C TYR A 401 0.90 -15.24 -7.71
N LEU A 402 0.20 -14.17 -7.33
CA LEU A 402 0.62 -12.80 -7.57
C LEU A 402 1.19 -12.12 -6.31
N GLY A 403 0.73 -12.53 -5.13
CA GLY A 403 1.13 -11.95 -3.85
C GLY A 403 0.04 -12.03 -2.80
N GLU A 404 0.12 -11.14 -1.81
CA GLU A 404 -0.76 -11.15 -0.64
C GLU A 404 -1.47 -9.81 -0.47
N ASN A 405 -2.79 -9.83 -0.31
CA ASN A 405 -3.53 -8.69 0.21
C ASN A 405 -3.55 -8.76 1.74
N LEU A 406 -2.98 -7.76 2.40
CA LEU A 406 -3.05 -7.59 3.84
C LEU A 406 -4.06 -6.48 4.17
N TYR A 407 -5.22 -6.87 4.69
CA TYR A 407 -6.30 -5.95 5.04
C TYR A 407 -6.92 -6.33 6.39
N ARG A 408 -6.93 -5.39 7.34
CA ARG A 408 -7.49 -5.57 8.70
C ARG A 408 -7.00 -6.86 9.39
N GLY A 409 -5.68 -7.05 9.44
CA GLY A 409 -5.05 -8.23 10.04
C GLY A 409 -5.25 -9.55 9.27
N ARG A 410 -6.04 -9.55 8.20
CA ARG A 410 -6.27 -10.73 7.36
C ARG A 410 -5.34 -10.71 6.16
N GLN A 411 -4.61 -11.81 6.00
CA GLN A 411 -3.79 -12.09 4.83
C GLN A 411 -4.60 -12.95 3.85
N THR A 412 -4.72 -12.50 2.60
CA THR A 412 -5.44 -13.19 1.53
C THR A 412 -4.53 -13.40 0.32
N PRO A 413 -4.24 -14.66 -0.06
CA PRO A 413 -3.40 -14.95 -1.21
C PRO A 413 -4.14 -14.63 -2.51
N ILE A 414 -3.45 -13.94 -3.41
CA ILE A 414 -4.01 -13.45 -4.67
C ILE A 414 -3.50 -14.32 -5.80
N HIS A 415 -4.43 -14.94 -6.52
CA HIS A 415 -4.13 -15.73 -7.71
C HIS A 415 -4.85 -15.19 -8.94
N MET A 416 -4.33 -15.53 -10.12
CA MET A 416 -4.94 -15.20 -11.40
C MET A 416 -5.13 -16.45 -12.26
N LYS A 417 -6.36 -16.64 -12.75
CA LYS A 417 -6.76 -17.76 -13.59
C LYS A 417 -6.11 -17.67 -14.97
N ARG A 418 -5.77 -18.82 -15.55
CA ARG A 418 -5.21 -18.91 -16.92
C ARG A 418 -6.07 -18.22 -17.98
N GLU A 419 -7.39 -18.38 -17.91
CA GLU A 419 -8.33 -17.77 -18.87
C GLU A 419 -8.36 -16.24 -18.81
N ASP A 420 -8.08 -15.65 -17.65
CA ASP A 420 -7.99 -14.20 -17.50
C ASP A 420 -6.64 -13.67 -17.99
N ARG A 421 -5.57 -14.48 -17.95
CA ARG A 421 -4.21 -14.07 -18.36
C ARG A 421 -4.04 -13.83 -19.85
N VAL A 422 -4.82 -14.53 -20.68
CA VAL A 422 -4.83 -14.30 -22.14
C VAL A 422 -5.52 -12.98 -22.52
N ARG A 423 -6.07 -12.23 -21.55
CA ARG A 423 -6.56 -10.85 -21.72
C ARG A 423 -5.52 -9.79 -21.28
N HIS A 424 -4.26 -10.21 -21.22
CA HIS A 424 -3.10 -9.38 -20.97
C HIS A 424 -3.06 -8.76 -19.56
N MET A 425 -1.87 -8.30 -19.17
CA MET A 425 -1.59 -7.61 -17.93
C MET A 425 -0.73 -6.38 -18.21
N TYR A 426 -1.14 -5.27 -17.62
CA TYR A 426 -0.47 -3.99 -17.69
C TYR A 426 0.19 -3.67 -16.36
N VAL A 427 1.49 -3.39 -16.35
CA VAL A 427 2.28 -3.09 -15.15
C VAL A 427 2.97 -1.73 -15.30
N ILE A 428 2.74 -0.81 -14.37
CA ILE A 428 3.38 0.52 -14.35
C ILE A 428 4.00 0.82 -12.98
N GLY A 429 5.03 1.67 -12.95
CA GLY A 429 5.78 2.02 -11.75
C GLY A 429 7.17 2.54 -12.05
N MET A 430 7.74 3.37 -11.19
CA MET A 430 9.10 3.88 -11.35
C MET A 430 10.17 2.78 -11.18
N THR A 431 11.41 3.08 -11.53
CA THR A 431 12.57 2.18 -11.30
C THR A 431 12.71 1.84 -9.81
N GLY A 432 13.04 0.57 -9.51
CA GLY A 432 13.27 0.10 -8.14
C GLY A 432 12.01 -0.13 -7.29
N THR A 433 10.81 0.02 -7.86
CA THR A 433 9.55 -0.16 -7.12
C THR A 433 9.10 -1.61 -6.98
N GLY A 434 9.61 -2.51 -7.82
CA GLY A 434 9.31 -3.95 -7.77
C GLY A 434 8.63 -4.54 -9.00
N LYS A 435 8.43 -3.75 -10.08
CA LYS A 435 7.82 -4.22 -11.34
C LYS A 435 8.49 -5.47 -11.91
N THR A 436 9.79 -5.38 -12.19
CA THR A 436 10.54 -6.46 -12.85
C THR A 436 10.63 -7.70 -11.95
N TYR A 437 10.76 -7.49 -10.65
CA TYR A 437 10.67 -8.56 -9.65
C TYR A 437 9.33 -9.30 -9.74
N PHE A 438 8.22 -8.56 -9.80
CA PHE A 438 6.89 -9.13 -9.93
C PHE A 438 6.70 -9.91 -11.24
N THR A 439 7.09 -9.34 -12.38
CA THR A 439 6.92 -10.00 -13.69
C THR A 439 7.85 -11.20 -13.85
N ALA A 440 9.09 -11.13 -13.36
CA ALA A 440 10.03 -12.26 -13.35
C ALA A 440 9.51 -13.40 -12.46
N GLY A 441 8.97 -13.09 -11.28
CA GLY A 441 8.35 -14.07 -10.40
C GLY A 441 7.14 -14.78 -11.02
N MET A 442 6.34 -14.08 -11.83
CA MET A 442 5.27 -14.71 -12.62
C MET A 442 5.83 -15.64 -13.71
N ALA A 443 6.85 -15.21 -14.45
CA ALA A 443 7.49 -16.01 -15.49
C ALA A 443 8.14 -17.29 -14.91
N MET A 444 8.75 -17.22 -13.73
CA MET A 444 9.31 -18.40 -13.05
C MET A 444 8.24 -19.43 -12.68
N GLN A 445 7.07 -18.96 -12.21
CA GLN A 445 5.94 -19.84 -11.90
C GLN A 445 5.38 -20.52 -13.16
N ASP A 446 5.31 -19.79 -14.27
CA ASP A 446 4.87 -20.35 -15.56
C ASP A 446 5.83 -21.44 -16.06
N ILE A 447 7.13 -21.17 -15.99
CA ILE A 447 8.17 -22.13 -16.33
C ILE A 447 8.04 -23.38 -15.44
N ALA A 448 7.83 -23.20 -14.14
CA ALA A 448 7.60 -24.31 -13.21
C ALA A 448 6.31 -25.10 -13.50
N ALA A 449 5.27 -24.41 -13.98
CA ALA A 449 3.98 -25.01 -14.32
C ALA A 449 3.96 -25.74 -15.68
N GLY A 450 5.06 -25.72 -16.44
CA GLY A 450 5.11 -26.36 -17.77
C GLY A 450 4.70 -25.45 -18.93
N GLU A 451 4.46 -24.16 -18.68
CA GLU A 451 3.96 -23.22 -19.70
C GLU A 451 5.08 -22.73 -20.62
N GLY A 452 4.68 -22.26 -21.81
CA GLY A 452 5.56 -21.57 -22.74
C GLY A 452 5.70 -20.10 -22.39
N VAL A 453 6.94 -19.60 -22.39
CA VAL A 453 7.27 -18.24 -21.94
C VAL A 453 8.24 -17.60 -22.92
N CYS A 454 8.05 -16.33 -23.23
CA CYS A 454 9.08 -15.45 -23.76
C CYS A 454 9.29 -14.29 -22.78
N PHE A 455 10.52 -14.05 -22.34
CA PHE A 455 10.87 -12.93 -21.48
C PHE A 455 11.89 -12.03 -22.17
N ILE A 456 11.53 -10.77 -22.41
CA ILE A 456 12.39 -9.77 -23.05
C ILE A 456 12.85 -8.75 -22.00
N ASP A 457 14.16 -8.71 -21.77
CA ASP A 457 14.80 -7.80 -20.81
C ASP A 457 15.92 -6.99 -21.50
N PRO A 458 15.75 -5.66 -21.65
CA PRO A 458 16.78 -4.80 -22.18
C PRO A 458 18.06 -4.70 -21.34
N HIS A 459 17.99 -4.92 -20.03
CA HIS A 459 19.11 -4.77 -19.10
C HIS A 459 19.82 -6.11 -18.83
N GLY A 460 19.04 -7.19 -18.73
CA GLY A 460 19.51 -8.57 -18.70
C GLY A 460 19.77 -9.16 -17.31
N SER A 461 19.55 -8.41 -16.24
CA SER A 461 19.73 -8.87 -14.85
C SER A 461 18.73 -9.96 -14.47
N ASP A 462 17.49 -9.81 -14.91
CA ASP A 462 16.36 -10.60 -14.42
C ASP A 462 16.31 -11.97 -15.11
N ILE A 463 16.83 -12.04 -16.34
CA ILE A 463 17.02 -13.30 -17.07
C ILE A 463 18.00 -14.24 -16.36
N GLU A 464 19.07 -13.71 -15.75
CA GLU A 464 20.01 -14.54 -15.00
C GLU A 464 19.33 -15.17 -13.77
N ASP A 465 18.43 -14.43 -13.12
CA ASP A 465 17.66 -14.92 -11.97
C ASP A 465 16.62 -15.97 -12.36
N ILE A 466 15.95 -15.77 -13.52
CA ILE A 466 15.02 -16.75 -14.11
C ILE A 466 15.77 -18.03 -14.50
N LEU A 467 16.91 -17.92 -15.21
CA LEU A 467 17.74 -19.05 -15.62
C LEU A 467 18.18 -19.90 -14.42
N ALA A 468 18.55 -19.28 -13.32
CA ALA A 468 18.94 -19.96 -12.10
C ALA A 468 17.79 -20.74 -11.45
N ARG A 469 16.54 -20.48 -11.82
CA ARG A 469 15.34 -21.14 -11.27
C ARG A 469 14.58 -21.97 -12.30
N VAL A 470 15.13 -22.18 -13.50
CA VAL A 470 14.58 -23.13 -14.47
C VAL A 470 14.67 -24.55 -13.87
N PRO A 471 13.55 -25.29 -13.78
CA PRO A 471 13.55 -26.68 -13.35
C PRO A 471 14.41 -27.55 -14.27
N LYS A 472 15.12 -28.54 -13.72
CA LYS A 472 16.13 -29.33 -14.46
C LYS A 472 15.53 -30.07 -15.66
N GLU A 473 14.27 -30.45 -15.55
CA GLU A 473 13.48 -31.23 -16.52
C GLU A 473 13.11 -30.37 -17.73
N ARG A 474 13.11 -29.03 -17.57
CA ARG A 474 12.84 -28.03 -18.61
C ARG A 474 14.14 -27.40 -19.18
N ALA A 475 15.31 -27.86 -18.76
CA ALA A 475 16.59 -27.29 -19.20
C ALA A 475 16.76 -27.29 -20.72
N GLU A 476 16.28 -28.35 -21.41
CA GLU A 476 16.37 -28.47 -22.87
C GLU A 476 15.34 -27.62 -23.64
N ASP A 477 14.36 -27.05 -22.93
CA ASP A 477 13.33 -26.18 -23.50
C ASP A 477 13.78 -24.72 -23.58
N VAL A 478 14.92 -24.39 -22.97
CA VAL A 478 15.44 -23.02 -22.93
C VAL A 478 16.12 -22.64 -24.24
N ILE A 479 15.68 -21.52 -24.79
CA ILE A 479 16.28 -20.79 -25.90
C ILE A 479 16.77 -19.46 -25.34
N PHE A 480 18.06 -19.40 -25.00
CA PHE A 480 18.72 -18.21 -24.49
C PHE A 480 19.30 -17.39 -25.66
N PHE A 481 18.70 -16.23 -25.92
CA PHE A 481 19.12 -15.30 -26.96
C PHE A 481 19.92 -14.16 -26.32
N ASP A 482 21.24 -14.14 -26.56
CA ASP A 482 22.16 -13.10 -26.13
C ASP A 482 22.97 -12.60 -27.34
N PRO A 483 22.70 -11.39 -27.86
CA PRO A 483 23.40 -10.83 -29.02
C PRO A 483 24.85 -10.43 -28.72
N THR A 484 25.29 -10.53 -27.47
CA THR A 484 26.69 -10.31 -27.08
C THR A 484 27.58 -11.54 -27.26
N ASP A 485 26.99 -12.72 -27.52
CA ASP A 485 27.73 -13.89 -27.97
C ASP A 485 28.07 -13.79 -29.46
N VAL A 486 29.24 -13.23 -29.73
CA VAL A 486 29.76 -13.08 -31.09
C VAL A 486 30.38 -14.35 -31.66
N GLU A 487 30.67 -15.36 -30.83
CA GLU A 487 31.28 -16.61 -31.30
C GLU A 487 30.22 -17.55 -31.88
N ARG A 488 29.07 -17.66 -31.19
CA ARG A 488 27.95 -18.51 -31.61
C ARG A 488 26.62 -17.74 -31.63
N PRO A 489 26.51 -16.69 -32.45
CA PRO A 489 25.31 -15.87 -32.51
C PRO A 489 24.09 -16.69 -32.97
N LEU A 490 22.95 -16.44 -32.34
CA LEU A 490 21.66 -16.97 -32.78
C LEU A 490 21.15 -16.15 -33.97
N ALA A 491 20.68 -16.82 -35.01
CA ALA A 491 20.11 -16.19 -36.19
C ALA A 491 18.73 -15.62 -35.90
N LEU A 492 18.46 -14.43 -36.43
CA LEU A 492 17.13 -13.83 -36.43
C LEU A 492 16.89 -13.13 -37.77
N ASN A 493 16.39 -13.89 -38.75
CA ASN A 493 16.08 -13.35 -40.07
C ASN A 493 14.68 -12.74 -40.07
N MET A 494 14.65 -11.42 -40.12
CA MET A 494 13.42 -10.66 -40.19
C MET A 494 12.57 -11.00 -41.42
N LEU A 495 13.22 -11.23 -42.56
CA LEU A 495 12.58 -11.48 -43.86
C LEU A 495 12.14 -12.93 -44.07
N GLU A 496 12.46 -13.83 -43.14
CA GLU A 496 12.06 -15.23 -43.23
C GLU A 496 10.54 -15.39 -43.15
N TYR A 497 10.01 -16.23 -44.04
CA TYR A 497 8.60 -16.60 -44.14
C TYR A 497 8.48 -18.10 -44.44
N ASP A 498 7.30 -18.67 -44.24
CA ASP A 498 7.02 -20.05 -44.66
C ASP A 498 6.77 -20.09 -46.17
N GLU A 499 7.61 -20.81 -46.90
CA GLU A 499 7.53 -20.94 -48.36
C GLU A 499 6.25 -21.66 -48.82
N ASN A 500 5.61 -22.43 -47.95
CA ASN A 500 4.29 -23.03 -48.22
C ASN A 500 3.14 -22.01 -48.15
N HIS A 501 3.40 -20.83 -47.57
CA HIS A 501 2.46 -19.73 -47.37
C HIS A 501 3.04 -18.41 -47.92
N PRO A 502 3.28 -18.32 -49.24
CA PRO A 502 3.96 -17.18 -49.87
C PRO A 502 3.22 -15.84 -49.69
N GLU A 503 1.93 -15.84 -49.35
CA GLU A 503 1.18 -14.64 -48.98
C GLU A 503 1.73 -13.93 -47.73
N GLN A 504 2.47 -14.64 -46.87
CA GLN A 504 3.14 -14.06 -45.69
C GLN A 504 4.19 -13.01 -46.05
N LYS A 505 4.75 -13.03 -47.28
CA LYS A 505 5.74 -12.05 -47.73
C LYS A 505 5.27 -10.61 -47.53
N THR A 506 4.01 -10.34 -47.85
CA THR A 506 3.41 -9.00 -47.71
C THR A 506 3.40 -8.54 -46.26
N PHE A 507 3.01 -9.43 -45.35
CA PHE A 507 3.00 -9.15 -43.92
C PHE A 507 4.41 -8.88 -43.40
N VAL A 508 5.38 -9.75 -43.74
CA VAL A 508 6.78 -9.61 -43.35
C VAL A 508 7.37 -8.28 -43.83
N VAL A 509 7.20 -7.94 -45.11
CA VAL A 509 7.72 -6.69 -45.68
C VAL A 509 7.10 -5.46 -45.02
N ASN A 510 5.79 -5.49 -44.74
CA ASN A 510 5.11 -4.39 -44.05
C ASN A 510 5.61 -4.23 -42.61
N GLU A 511 5.80 -5.33 -41.87
CA GLU A 511 6.32 -5.26 -40.50
C GLU A 511 7.76 -4.79 -40.45
N VAL A 512 8.60 -5.21 -41.41
CA VAL A 512 9.93 -4.64 -41.58
C VAL A 512 9.85 -3.13 -41.74
N MET A 513 8.99 -2.67 -42.65
CA MET A 513 8.81 -1.23 -42.85
C MET A 513 8.32 -0.51 -41.58
N ASN A 514 7.37 -1.08 -40.84
CA ASN A 514 6.85 -0.52 -39.58
C ASN A 514 7.95 -0.39 -38.52
N ILE A 515 8.84 -1.38 -38.43
CA ILE A 515 9.97 -1.38 -37.50
C ILE A 515 10.97 -0.30 -37.88
N PHE A 516 11.33 -0.18 -39.17
CA PHE A 516 12.22 0.90 -39.63
C PHE A 516 11.58 2.29 -39.47
N ASP A 517 10.27 2.43 -39.67
CA ASP A 517 9.53 3.65 -39.37
C ASP A 517 9.62 4.01 -37.89
N LYS A 518 9.47 3.02 -37.00
CA LYS A 518 9.61 3.26 -35.56
C LYS A 518 11.01 3.71 -35.16
N LEU A 519 12.06 3.10 -35.73
CA LEU A 519 13.45 3.39 -35.40
C LEU A 519 13.92 4.77 -35.90
N TYR A 520 13.42 5.21 -37.07
CA TYR A 520 13.94 6.41 -37.75
C TYR A 520 12.91 7.50 -38.03
N ASP A 521 11.65 7.31 -37.67
CA ASP A 521 10.53 8.20 -38.02
C ASP A 521 10.47 8.43 -39.54
N LEU A 522 10.31 7.35 -40.30
CA LEU A 522 10.39 7.38 -41.76
C LEU A 522 9.18 8.10 -42.39
N LYS A 523 8.03 8.15 -41.73
CA LYS A 523 6.93 9.02 -42.16
C LYS A 523 7.33 10.49 -42.23
N ALA A 524 8.20 10.95 -41.33
CA ALA A 524 8.76 12.30 -41.35
C ALA A 524 10.02 12.43 -42.23
N THR A 525 10.87 11.39 -42.29
CA THR A 525 12.23 11.48 -42.86
C THR A 525 12.46 10.71 -44.17
N GLY A 526 11.61 9.74 -44.50
CA GLY A 526 11.72 8.75 -45.59
C GLY A 526 10.84 9.05 -46.82
N GLY A 527 9.65 9.60 -46.62
CA GLY A 527 8.68 9.89 -47.69
C GLY A 527 8.23 8.66 -48.51
N PRO A 528 7.33 8.84 -49.49
CA PRO A 528 6.79 7.73 -50.29
C PRO A 528 7.84 6.97 -51.11
N MET A 529 8.93 7.65 -51.49
CA MET A 529 9.99 7.07 -52.32
C MET A 529 10.83 6.04 -51.55
N PHE A 530 11.16 6.29 -50.28
CA PHE A 530 11.87 5.28 -49.47
C PHE A 530 11.04 4.01 -49.40
N GLU A 531 9.76 4.14 -49.06
CA GLU A 531 8.85 3.01 -48.89
C GLU A 531 8.70 2.21 -50.20
N GLN A 532 8.49 2.89 -51.32
CA GLN A 532 8.33 2.24 -52.62
C GLN A 532 9.57 1.43 -53.02
N TYR A 533 10.76 2.02 -52.94
CA TYR A 533 12.00 1.33 -53.34
C TYR A 533 12.39 0.23 -52.35
N PHE A 534 12.23 0.48 -51.04
CA PHE A 534 12.53 -0.52 -50.02
C PHE A 534 11.63 -1.75 -50.16
N LYS A 535 10.31 -1.55 -50.27
CA LYS A 535 9.35 -2.64 -50.43
C LYS A 535 9.61 -3.43 -51.71
N ASN A 536 9.82 -2.77 -52.84
CA ASN A 536 10.09 -3.47 -54.10
C ASN A 536 11.44 -4.21 -54.09
N ALA A 537 12.46 -3.69 -53.40
CA ALA A 537 13.72 -4.41 -53.20
C ALA A 537 13.51 -5.64 -52.30
N ALA A 538 12.77 -5.50 -51.20
CA ALA A 538 12.45 -6.59 -50.29
C ALA A 538 11.62 -7.69 -50.98
N TYR A 539 10.58 -7.34 -51.75
CA TYR A 539 9.81 -8.32 -52.52
C TYR A 539 10.66 -9.02 -53.57
N LEU A 540 11.54 -8.30 -54.27
CA LEU A 540 12.40 -8.89 -55.29
C LEU A 540 13.35 -9.94 -54.69
N ILE A 541 13.93 -9.70 -53.51
CA ILE A 541 14.80 -10.71 -52.87
C ILE A 541 14.01 -11.89 -52.31
N LEU A 542 12.76 -11.68 -51.87
CA LEU A 542 11.88 -12.74 -51.35
C LEU A 542 11.33 -13.67 -52.44
N ASP A 543 11.35 -13.25 -53.71
CA ASP A 543 10.93 -14.08 -54.85
C ASP A 543 12.00 -15.09 -55.33
N ASP A 544 13.25 -14.92 -54.88
CA ASP A 544 14.35 -15.88 -55.09
C ASP A 544 15.13 -16.11 -53.78
N PRO A 545 14.57 -16.84 -52.80
CA PRO A 545 15.22 -17.08 -51.50
C PRO A 545 16.57 -17.78 -51.60
N ASP A 546 16.74 -18.69 -52.58
CA ASP A 546 17.95 -19.49 -52.79
C ASP A 546 19.21 -18.63 -52.94
N SER A 547 19.09 -17.48 -53.60
CA SER A 547 20.21 -16.54 -53.79
C SER A 547 20.33 -15.48 -52.69
N GLY A 548 19.65 -15.66 -51.56
CA GLY A 548 19.70 -14.79 -50.38
C GLY A 548 18.43 -13.94 -50.21
N SER A 549 17.82 -14.07 -49.03
CA SER A 549 16.63 -13.33 -48.59
C SER A 549 16.82 -12.74 -47.19
N THR A 550 17.89 -11.97 -47.00
CA THR A 550 18.18 -11.26 -45.75
C THR A 550 18.24 -9.76 -45.96
N LEU A 551 18.27 -8.97 -44.88
CA LEU A 551 18.43 -7.51 -44.97
C LEU A 551 19.73 -7.10 -45.68
N MET A 552 20.72 -8.00 -45.77
CA MET A 552 22.00 -7.78 -46.46
C MET A 552 21.85 -7.64 -47.98
N GLU A 553 20.82 -8.24 -48.56
CA GLU A 553 20.61 -8.25 -50.01
C GLU A 553 19.81 -7.03 -50.50
N ILE A 554 19.09 -6.32 -49.62
CA ILE A 554 18.33 -5.11 -50.00
C ILE A 554 19.24 -4.03 -50.61
N PRO A 555 20.38 -3.64 -49.97
CA PRO A 555 21.33 -2.71 -50.57
C PRO A 555 21.88 -3.18 -51.91
N LYS A 556 22.12 -4.49 -52.07
CA LYS A 556 22.67 -5.05 -53.32
C LYS A 556 21.70 -4.90 -54.48
N VAL A 557 20.41 -5.16 -54.28
CA VAL A 557 19.39 -4.95 -55.33
C VAL A 557 19.42 -3.51 -55.85
N LEU A 558 19.64 -2.54 -54.96
CA LEU A 558 19.66 -1.13 -55.32
C LEU A 558 20.98 -0.71 -55.99
N ALA A 559 22.12 -1.22 -55.52
CA ALA A 559 23.44 -0.76 -55.93
C ALA A 559 24.11 -1.58 -57.05
N ASP A 560 23.78 -2.86 -57.18
CA ASP A 560 24.40 -3.83 -58.10
C ASP A 560 23.42 -4.25 -59.19
N GLU A 561 23.65 -3.75 -60.40
CA GLU A 561 22.81 -4.00 -61.57
C GLU A 561 22.81 -5.49 -61.98
N GLU A 562 23.94 -6.19 -61.88
CA GLU A 562 24.04 -7.59 -62.26
C GLU A 562 23.25 -8.47 -61.30
N PHE A 563 23.39 -8.22 -59.99
CA PHE A 563 22.61 -8.90 -58.96
C PHE A 563 21.11 -8.64 -59.12
N ARG A 564 20.71 -7.38 -59.38
CA ARG A 564 19.32 -7.03 -59.63
C ARG A 564 18.76 -7.75 -60.87
N ARG A 565 19.51 -7.78 -61.97
CA ARG A 565 19.10 -8.48 -63.20
C ARG A 565 18.94 -9.98 -62.96
N MET A 566 19.84 -10.60 -62.20
CA MET A 566 19.74 -12.01 -61.80
C MET A 566 18.46 -12.28 -61.01
N LYS A 567 18.13 -11.45 -60.01
CA LYS A 567 16.88 -11.57 -59.23
C LYS A 567 15.64 -11.36 -60.10
N LEU A 568 15.66 -10.36 -61.00
CA LEU A 568 14.54 -10.07 -61.90
C LEU A 568 14.23 -11.21 -62.88
N ALA A 569 15.26 -11.95 -63.33
CA ALA A 569 15.08 -13.11 -64.20
C ALA A 569 14.28 -14.24 -63.51
N LYS A 570 14.29 -14.30 -62.18
CA LYS A 570 13.57 -15.27 -61.35
C LYS A 570 12.36 -14.69 -60.62
N CYS A 571 12.09 -13.40 -60.78
CA CYS A 571 10.97 -12.71 -60.13
C CYS A 571 9.64 -13.28 -60.63
N LYS A 572 8.79 -13.70 -59.69
CA LYS A 572 7.48 -14.31 -59.98
C LYS A 572 6.36 -13.27 -59.93
N THR A 573 6.58 -12.14 -59.26
CA THR A 573 5.58 -11.10 -58.99
C THR A 573 5.57 -10.02 -60.09
N PRO A 574 4.56 -9.97 -60.98
CA PRO A 574 4.56 -9.04 -62.11
C PRO A 574 4.63 -7.54 -61.72
N PRO A 575 3.91 -7.05 -60.68
CA PRO A 575 4.02 -5.65 -60.25
C PRO A 575 5.44 -5.24 -59.82
N VAL A 576 6.17 -6.14 -59.16
CA VAL A 576 7.56 -5.86 -58.72
C VAL A 576 8.47 -5.78 -59.94
N LYS A 577 8.30 -6.69 -60.90
CA LYS A 577 9.05 -6.67 -62.16
C LYS A 577 8.77 -5.39 -62.97
N ASP A 578 7.50 -5.00 -63.08
CA ASP A 578 7.08 -3.79 -63.77
C ASP A 578 7.65 -2.53 -63.12
N PHE A 579 7.68 -2.43 -61.79
CA PHE A 579 8.31 -1.31 -61.09
C PHE A 579 9.78 -1.15 -61.51
N TRP A 580 10.56 -2.24 -61.47
CA TRP A 580 11.99 -2.18 -61.80
C TRP A 580 12.24 -1.89 -63.29
N GLU A 581 11.49 -2.50 -64.21
CA GLU A 581 11.69 -2.35 -65.66
C GLU A 581 11.10 -1.05 -66.23
N LYS A 582 9.97 -0.57 -65.68
CA LYS A 582 9.17 0.51 -66.27
C LYS A 582 9.17 1.80 -65.46
N GLU A 583 9.40 1.77 -64.15
CA GLU A 583 9.32 2.95 -63.29
C GLU A 583 10.71 3.38 -62.80
N ALA A 584 11.40 2.53 -62.05
CA ALA A 584 12.68 2.84 -61.40
C ALA A 584 13.77 3.26 -62.41
N LEU A 585 13.81 2.60 -63.57
CA LEU A 585 14.79 2.88 -64.63
C LEU A 585 14.36 4.00 -65.60
N LYS A 586 13.06 4.30 -65.73
CA LYS A 586 12.59 5.40 -66.61
C LYS A 586 12.78 6.79 -66.00
N ALA A 587 12.93 6.90 -64.69
CA ALA A 587 13.13 8.18 -63.98
C ALA A 587 14.54 8.81 -64.17
N GLY A 588 15.30 8.40 -65.21
CA GLY A 588 16.64 8.92 -65.52
C GLY A 588 17.74 7.86 -65.66
N GLY A 589 17.40 6.57 -65.81
CA GLY A 589 18.35 5.45 -65.91
C GLY A 589 19.05 5.12 -64.59
N GLU A 590 20.14 4.36 -64.65
CA GLU A 590 20.90 3.90 -63.47
C GLU A 590 21.40 5.07 -62.60
N ALA A 591 21.70 6.21 -63.22
CA ALA A 591 22.15 7.41 -62.52
C ALA A 591 21.09 7.96 -61.53
N SER A 592 19.80 7.80 -61.83
CA SER A 592 18.71 8.20 -60.94
C SER A 592 18.58 7.26 -59.73
N LEU A 593 18.72 5.95 -59.98
CA LEU A 593 18.72 4.92 -58.94
C LEU A 593 19.91 5.08 -57.97
N GLN A 594 21.09 5.41 -58.48
CA GLN A 594 22.30 5.66 -57.68
C GLN A 594 22.13 6.82 -56.68
N ASN A 595 21.25 7.78 -56.95
CA ASN A 595 20.92 8.84 -55.99
C ASN A 595 20.03 8.34 -54.83
N MET A 596 19.23 7.29 -55.06
CA MET A 596 18.37 6.67 -54.04
C MET A 596 19.10 5.64 -53.18
N VAL A 597 20.20 5.05 -53.67
CA VAL A 597 20.97 4.03 -52.95
C VAL A 597 21.45 4.53 -51.58
N PRO A 598 22.16 5.68 -51.43
CA PRO A 598 22.60 6.17 -50.13
C PRO A 598 21.45 6.41 -49.15
N TYR A 599 20.31 6.86 -49.68
CA TYR A 599 19.13 7.17 -48.89
C TYR A 599 18.57 5.94 -48.17
N ILE A 600 18.46 4.81 -48.88
CA ILE A 600 17.97 3.56 -48.30
C ILE A 600 19.05 2.87 -47.48
N THR A 601 20.27 2.78 -48.03
CA THR A 601 21.37 2.07 -47.37
C THR A 601 21.79 2.71 -46.06
N SER A 602 21.68 4.03 -45.90
CA SER A 602 22.00 4.73 -44.64
C SER A 602 21.22 4.24 -43.42
N LYS A 603 20.01 3.69 -43.62
CA LYS A 603 19.15 3.15 -42.54
C LYS A 603 19.44 1.69 -42.23
N LEU A 604 20.07 0.96 -43.16
CA LEU A 604 20.45 -0.44 -43.00
C LEU A 604 21.90 -0.60 -42.54
N ALA A 605 22.78 0.33 -42.95
CA ALA A 605 24.21 0.28 -42.67
C ALA A 605 24.55 0.13 -41.17
N PRO A 606 23.86 0.82 -40.22
CA PRO A 606 24.14 0.67 -38.79
C PRO A 606 24.01 -0.76 -38.27
N PHE A 607 23.18 -1.59 -38.90
CA PHE A 607 22.98 -2.99 -38.52
C PHE A 607 23.87 -3.94 -39.32
N ILE A 608 23.98 -3.70 -40.64
CA ILE A 608 24.76 -4.51 -41.57
C ILE A 608 26.26 -4.43 -41.30
N ALA A 609 26.76 -3.27 -40.88
CA ALA A 609 28.18 -3.04 -40.60
C ALA A 609 28.58 -3.33 -39.15
N ASN A 610 27.62 -3.61 -38.27
CA ASN A 610 27.88 -3.86 -36.85
C ASN A 610 28.28 -5.32 -36.61
N ASP A 611 29.43 -5.55 -35.97
CA ASP A 611 30.02 -6.88 -35.79
C ASP A 611 29.20 -7.85 -34.94
N MET A 612 28.34 -7.34 -34.05
CA MET A 612 27.43 -8.15 -33.23
C MET A 612 26.12 -8.44 -33.96
N MET A 613 25.56 -7.42 -34.61
CA MET A 613 24.27 -7.53 -35.30
C MET A 613 24.38 -8.31 -36.61
N ARG A 614 25.41 -8.05 -37.41
CA ARG A 614 25.55 -8.64 -38.75
C ARG A 614 25.44 -10.17 -38.73
N PRO A 615 26.15 -10.92 -37.87
CA PRO A 615 26.01 -12.37 -37.82
C PRO A 615 24.59 -12.84 -37.46
N ILE A 616 23.84 -12.07 -36.68
CA ILE A 616 22.47 -12.39 -36.27
C ILE A 616 21.50 -12.23 -37.45
N ILE A 617 21.54 -11.09 -38.15
CA ILE A 617 20.56 -10.74 -39.19
C ILE A 617 20.93 -11.22 -40.61
N SER A 618 22.17 -11.68 -40.83
CA SER A 618 22.65 -12.09 -42.15
C SER A 618 22.45 -13.57 -42.46
N GLN A 619 22.00 -14.37 -41.51
CA GLN A 619 21.70 -15.78 -41.72
C GLN A 619 20.33 -15.94 -42.41
N GLN A 620 20.19 -16.90 -43.32
CA GLN A 620 18.94 -17.07 -44.10
C GLN A 620 17.78 -17.64 -43.29
N LYS A 621 18.06 -18.53 -42.34
CA LYS A 621 17.06 -19.17 -41.47
C LYS A 621 17.30 -18.75 -40.03
N SER A 622 16.25 -18.44 -39.29
CA SER A 622 16.34 -18.06 -37.88
C SER A 622 16.65 -19.27 -37.02
N SER A 623 17.36 -19.06 -35.91
CA SER A 623 17.67 -20.12 -34.93
C SER A 623 16.42 -20.56 -34.15
N ILE A 624 15.38 -19.72 -34.15
CA ILE A 624 14.16 -19.90 -33.38
C ILE A 624 12.99 -20.05 -34.34
N ASP A 625 12.40 -21.24 -34.36
CA ASP A 625 11.05 -21.45 -34.90
C ASP A 625 10.04 -21.05 -33.83
N PHE A 626 9.52 -19.82 -33.92
CA PHE A 626 8.58 -19.29 -32.92
C PHE A 626 7.27 -20.05 -32.89
N ARG A 627 6.79 -20.58 -34.02
CA ARG A 627 5.54 -21.35 -34.06
C ARG A 627 5.70 -22.64 -33.27
N LYS A 628 6.76 -23.40 -33.58
CA LYS A 628 7.10 -24.61 -32.84
C LYS A 628 7.39 -24.32 -31.37
N ALA A 629 8.12 -23.25 -31.07
CA ALA A 629 8.44 -22.86 -29.70
C ALA A 629 7.17 -22.59 -28.88
N MET A 630 6.17 -21.92 -29.45
CA MET A 630 4.92 -21.69 -28.74
C MET A 630 4.11 -22.99 -28.57
N ASP A 631 4.03 -23.85 -29.59
CA ASP A 631 3.22 -25.09 -29.57
C ASP A 631 3.82 -26.18 -28.66
N GLU A 632 5.14 -26.23 -28.56
CA GLU A 632 5.85 -27.12 -27.66
C GLU A 632 5.93 -26.56 -26.23
N GLY A 633 5.69 -25.26 -26.03
CA GLY A 633 5.82 -24.60 -24.73
C GLY A 633 7.28 -24.37 -24.34
N LYS A 634 8.10 -23.85 -25.25
CA LYS A 634 9.52 -23.52 -24.98
C LYS A 634 9.68 -22.26 -24.11
N ILE A 635 10.89 -22.08 -23.58
CA ILE A 635 11.26 -20.96 -22.72
C ILE A 635 12.25 -20.08 -23.48
N ILE A 636 11.79 -18.95 -24.00
CA ILE A 636 12.62 -18.00 -24.75
C ILE A 636 13.05 -16.88 -23.81
N LEU A 637 14.35 -16.75 -23.56
CA LEU A 637 14.90 -15.71 -22.69
C LEU A 637 15.78 -14.78 -23.52
N VAL A 638 15.36 -13.54 -23.68
CA VAL A 638 15.94 -12.56 -24.61
C VAL A 638 16.67 -11.47 -23.83
N LYS A 639 17.98 -11.61 -23.72
CA LYS A 639 18.87 -10.68 -23.02
C LYS A 639 19.45 -9.69 -24.02
N LEU A 640 18.84 -8.52 -24.19
CA LEU A 640 19.29 -7.57 -25.22
C LEU A 640 20.55 -6.79 -24.79
N ALA A 641 20.82 -6.65 -23.48
CA ALA A 641 22.01 -5.97 -22.95
C ALA A 641 22.26 -4.60 -23.62
N LYS A 642 21.26 -3.70 -23.56
CA LYS A 642 21.22 -2.38 -24.23
C LYS A 642 22.50 -1.57 -24.08
N GLY A 643 23.14 -1.61 -22.92
CA GLY A 643 24.41 -0.90 -22.66
C GLY A 643 25.63 -1.44 -23.44
N LYS A 644 25.59 -2.68 -23.92
CA LYS A 644 26.66 -3.30 -24.71
C LYS A 644 26.42 -3.21 -26.21
N ILE A 645 25.20 -3.52 -26.66
CA ILE A 645 24.90 -3.56 -28.11
C ILE A 645 24.42 -2.23 -28.68
N GLY A 646 24.07 -1.26 -27.82
CA GLY A 646 23.50 0.02 -28.20
C GLY A 646 21.98 -0.01 -28.29
N GLU A 647 21.37 1.17 -28.07
CA GLU A 647 19.93 1.34 -27.97
C GLU A 647 19.17 0.92 -29.23
N ILE A 648 19.59 1.42 -30.39
CA ILE A 648 18.91 1.15 -31.65
C ILE A 648 18.91 -0.34 -32.02
N ASN A 649 20.00 -1.05 -31.70
CA ASN A 649 20.16 -2.48 -31.95
C ASN A 649 19.26 -3.30 -31.04
N ALA A 650 19.21 -2.95 -29.74
CA ALA A 650 18.31 -3.60 -28.79
C ALA A 650 16.84 -3.42 -29.19
N HIS A 651 16.44 -2.21 -29.58
CA HIS A 651 15.07 -1.94 -30.04
C HIS A 651 14.72 -2.74 -31.30
N LEU A 652 15.63 -2.79 -32.30
CA LEU A 652 15.43 -3.58 -33.51
C LEU A 652 15.20 -5.06 -33.19
N LEU A 653 16.09 -5.69 -32.42
CA LEU A 653 15.99 -7.11 -32.07
C LEU A 653 14.71 -7.41 -31.27
N GLY A 654 14.39 -6.57 -30.28
CA GLY A 654 13.18 -6.70 -29.49
C GLY A 654 11.92 -6.65 -30.36
N MET A 655 11.83 -5.68 -31.27
CA MET A 655 10.69 -5.57 -32.20
C MET A 655 10.60 -6.76 -33.15
N ILE A 656 11.72 -7.25 -33.71
CA ILE A 656 11.71 -8.43 -34.59
C ILE A 656 11.16 -9.64 -33.84
N ILE A 657 11.59 -9.88 -32.60
CA ILE A 657 11.13 -11.01 -31.79
C ILE A 657 9.63 -10.91 -31.52
N VAL A 658 9.14 -9.73 -31.11
CA VAL A 658 7.72 -9.49 -30.86
C VAL A 658 6.89 -9.74 -32.13
N THR A 659 7.32 -9.21 -33.28
CA THR A 659 6.67 -9.44 -34.58
C THR A 659 6.64 -10.92 -34.95
N LYS A 660 7.74 -11.66 -34.77
CA LYS A 660 7.79 -13.09 -35.08
C LYS A 660 6.87 -13.90 -34.16
N ILE A 661 6.76 -13.54 -32.88
CA ILE A 661 5.81 -14.15 -31.94
C ILE A 661 4.36 -13.86 -32.36
N GLN A 662 4.07 -12.63 -32.80
CA GLN A 662 2.75 -12.30 -33.34
C GLN A 662 2.40 -13.13 -34.57
N MET A 663 3.32 -13.24 -35.53
CA MET A 663 3.13 -14.08 -36.73
C MET A 663 2.87 -15.54 -36.33
N ALA A 664 3.67 -16.08 -35.42
CA ALA A 664 3.49 -17.42 -34.90
C ALA A 664 2.12 -17.58 -34.23
N ALA A 665 1.69 -16.61 -33.42
CA ALA A 665 0.37 -16.62 -32.80
C ALA A 665 -0.76 -16.63 -33.85
N LEU A 666 -0.76 -15.69 -34.80
CA LEU A 666 -1.78 -15.59 -35.86
C LEU A 666 -1.84 -16.86 -36.71
N SER A 667 -0.69 -17.48 -36.98
CA SER A 667 -0.64 -18.72 -37.77
C SER A 667 -1.36 -19.88 -37.10
N ARG A 668 -1.60 -19.86 -35.77
CA ARG A 668 -2.32 -20.91 -35.01
C ARG A 668 -3.82 -21.00 -35.33
N VAL A 669 -4.30 -20.22 -36.30
CA VAL A 669 -5.66 -20.30 -36.82
C VAL A 669 -6.01 -21.70 -37.32
N ASP A 670 -5.00 -22.46 -37.74
CA ASP A 670 -5.07 -23.84 -38.22
C ASP A 670 -5.31 -24.89 -37.11
N LEU A 671 -5.03 -24.58 -35.84
CA LEU A 671 -5.27 -25.46 -34.70
C LEU A 671 -6.65 -25.25 -34.10
N ALA A 672 -7.29 -26.31 -33.58
CA ALA A 672 -8.51 -26.16 -32.77
C ALA A 672 -8.20 -25.38 -31.49
N LYS A 673 -9.19 -24.65 -30.95
CA LYS A 673 -8.98 -23.76 -29.80
C LYS A 673 -8.46 -24.52 -28.57
N GLU A 674 -8.91 -25.74 -28.40
CA GLU A 674 -8.61 -26.65 -27.29
C GLU A 674 -7.20 -27.25 -27.38
N GLU A 675 -6.61 -27.29 -28.58
CA GLU A 675 -5.26 -27.80 -28.82
C GLU A 675 -4.19 -26.71 -28.67
N ARG A 676 -4.60 -25.43 -28.69
CA ARG A 676 -3.70 -24.29 -28.55
C ARG A 676 -3.20 -24.19 -27.11
N LYS A 677 -1.90 -24.38 -26.91
CA LYS A 677 -1.26 -24.12 -25.61
C LYS A 677 -1.12 -22.63 -25.34
N ASP A 678 -1.23 -22.28 -24.07
CA ASP A 678 -0.94 -20.93 -23.60
C ASP A 678 0.53 -20.59 -23.81
N PHE A 679 0.77 -19.36 -24.25
CA PHE A 679 2.10 -18.79 -24.35
C PHE A 679 2.09 -17.38 -23.75
N TYR A 680 3.03 -17.11 -22.84
CA TYR A 680 3.09 -15.83 -22.12
C TYR A 680 4.31 -15.02 -22.57
N LEU A 681 4.05 -13.83 -23.12
CA LEU A 681 5.07 -12.87 -23.55
C LEU A 681 5.21 -11.76 -22.49
N TYR A 682 6.33 -11.80 -21.78
CA TYR A 682 6.75 -10.80 -20.81
C TYR A 682 7.70 -9.81 -21.47
N ILE A 683 7.37 -8.53 -21.38
CA ILE A 683 8.18 -7.46 -21.95
C ILE A 683 8.43 -6.43 -20.86
N ASP A 684 9.67 -6.36 -20.38
CA ASP A 684 10.10 -5.24 -19.56
C ASP A 684 10.50 -4.06 -20.44
N GLU A 685 10.28 -2.84 -19.94
CA GLU A 685 10.46 -1.59 -20.69
C GLU A 685 9.80 -1.62 -22.07
N PHE A 686 8.49 -1.96 -22.07
CA PHE A 686 7.64 -2.17 -23.24
C PHE A 686 7.68 -1.06 -24.29
N GLN A 687 7.92 0.19 -23.89
CA GLN A 687 8.05 1.32 -24.81
C GLN A 687 9.13 1.12 -25.89
N ASN A 688 10.15 0.29 -25.60
CA ASN A 688 11.27 0.02 -26.48
C ASN A 688 10.90 -0.87 -27.69
N VAL A 689 9.74 -1.54 -27.64
CA VAL A 689 9.27 -2.47 -28.69
C VAL A 689 7.90 -2.07 -29.27
N LEU A 690 7.47 -0.82 -29.06
CA LEU A 690 6.19 -0.32 -29.55
C LEU A 690 6.14 -0.20 -31.09
N THR A 691 5.41 -1.10 -31.74
CA THR A 691 5.04 -1.05 -33.15
C THR A 691 3.53 -0.98 -33.32
N ASP A 692 3.04 -0.55 -34.48
CA ASP A 692 1.59 -0.52 -34.77
C ASP A 692 0.94 -1.92 -34.66
N SER A 693 1.75 -2.97 -34.81
CA SER A 693 1.30 -4.35 -34.71
C SER A 693 0.97 -4.82 -33.29
N ILE A 694 1.47 -4.16 -32.25
CA ILE A 694 1.09 -4.39 -30.85
C ILE A 694 -0.41 -4.18 -30.61
N GLU A 695 -1.04 -3.22 -31.27
CA GLU A 695 -2.47 -2.93 -31.10
C GLU A 695 -3.34 -4.11 -31.53
N SER A 696 -2.97 -4.74 -32.65
CA SER A 696 -3.60 -5.97 -33.13
C SER A 696 -3.38 -7.12 -32.15
N ILE A 697 -2.18 -7.24 -31.55
CA ILE A 697 -1.91 -8.25 -30.52
C ILE A 697 -2.86 -8.05 -29.31
N LEU A 698 -2.91 -6.84 -28.75
CA LEU A 698 -3.75 -6.57 -27.57
C LEU A 698 -5.24 -6.80 -27.82
N SER A 699 -5.70 -6.67 -29.07
CA SER A 699 -7.11 -6.83 -29.43
C SER A 699 -7.48 -8.25 -29.85
N GLU A 700 -6.56 -9.00 -30.46
CA GLU A 700 -6.86 -10.26 -31.15
C GLU A 700 -6.11 -11.49 -30.62
N ALA A 701 -4.94 -11.32 -30.00
CA ALA A 701 -4.03 -12.42 -29.66
C ALA A 701 -4.61 -13.42 -28.66
N ARG A 702 -5.60 -13.00 -27.87
CA ARG A 702 -6.39 -13.87 -26.99
C ARG A 702 -6.95 -15.09 -27.71
N LYS A 703 -7.41 -14.93 -28.96
CA LYS A 703 -7.97 -16.04 -29.77
C LYS A 703 -6.93 -17.12 -30.03
N TYR A 704 -5.65 -16.75 -30.03
CA TYR A 704 -4.50 -17.60 -30.33
C TYR A 704 -3.74 -18.05 -29.07
N ARG A 705 -4.34 -17.86 -27.89
CA ARG A 705 -3.79 -18.24 -26.57
C ARG A 705 -2.44 -17.57 -26.26
N LEU A 706 -2.23 -16.36 -26.76
CA LEU A 706 -1.06 -15.53 -26.43
C LEU A 706 -1.46 -14.47 -25.38
N GLY A 707 -0.88 -14.56 -24.18
CA GLY A 707 -1.06 -13.58 -23.10
C GLY A 707 0.16 -12.65 -23.01
N LEU A 708 -0.08 -11.35 -22.86
CA LEU A 708 1.01 -10.36 -22.75
C LEU A 708 1.08 -9.83 -21.34
N VAL A 709 2.29 -9.67 -20.81
CA VAL A 709 2.56 -8.97 -19.56
C VAL A 709 3.55 -7.86 -19.89
N ILE A 710 3.04 -6.63 -19.95
CA ILE A 710 3.80 -5.46 -20.40
C ILE A 710 4.11 -4.55 -19.22
N ALA A 711 5.38 -4.18 -19.07
CA ALA A 711 5.83 -3.29 -18.01
C ALA A 711 6.51 -2.04 -18.58
N HIS A 712 6.22 -0.85 -18.04
CA HIS A 712 6.96 0.38 -18.34
C HIS A 712 6.95 1.35 -17.14
N GLN A 713 7.64 2.48 -17.26
CA GLN A 713 7.89 3.35 -16.11
C GLN A 713 6.80 4.41 -15.90
N TYR A 714 6.43 5.13 -16.96
CA TYR A 714 5.44 6.21 -16.93
C TYR A 714 4.64 6.24 -18.24
N ILE A 715 3.41 6.75 -18.20
CA ILE A 715 2.44 6.71 -19.32
C ILE A 715 2.92 7.56 -20.50
N GLY A 716 3.64 8.64 -20.22
CA GLY A 716 4.23 9.51 -21.25
C GLY A 716 5.13 8.76 -22.25
N GLN A 717 5.74 7.63 -21.88
CA GLN A 717 6.54 6.81 -22.81
C GLN A 717 5.72 6.17 -23.94
N LEU A 718 4.40 6.06 -23.76
CA LEU A 718 3.49 5.48 -24.74
C LEU A 718 2.96 6.53 -25.73
N VAL A 719 3.22 7.82 -25.48
CA VAL A 719 2.73 8.94 -26.28
C VAL A 719 3.89 9.54 -27.06
N LYS A 720 3.79 9.54 -28.39
CA LYS A 720 4.80 10.14 -29.28
C LYS A 720 4.12 11.13 -30.22
N ASN A 721 4.64 12.35 -30.36
CA ASN A 721 4.08 13.38 -31.25
C ASN A 721 2.56 13.63 -31.02
N ASN A 722 2.12 13.62 -29.75
CA ASN A 722 0.71 13.69 -29.33
C ASN A 722 -0.20 12.51 -29.78
N ASP A 723 0.36 11.46 -30.37
CA ASP A 723 -0.37 10.22 -30.66
C ASP A 723 -0.51 9.39 -29.37
N THR A 724 -1.75 9.15 -28.98
CA THR A 724 -2.12 8.42 -27.74
C THR A 724 -2.62 7.00 -28.00
N LYS A 725 -2.57 6.52 -29.25
CA LYS A 725 -3.15 5.22 -29.64
C LYS A 725 -2.71 4.04 -28.76
N PHE A 726 -1.43 3.96 -28.39
CA PHE A 726 -0.91 2.86 -27.59
C PHE A 726 -1.44 2.90 -26.16
N LYS A 727 -1.49 4.11 -25.58
CA LYS A 727 -2.11 4.34 -24.28
C LYS A 727 -3.57 3.87 -24.33
N ASP A 728 -4.34 4.35 -25.30
CA ASP A 728 -5.77 4.07 -25.41
C ASP A 728 -6.04 2.57 -25.65
N ALA A 729 -5.24 1.90 -26.50
CA ALA A 729 -5.31 0.47 -26.74
C ALA A 729 -5.05 -0.36 -25.47
N ILE A 730 -4.08 0.05 -24.63
CA ILE A 730 -3.79 -0.62 -23.36
C ILE A 730 -4.96 -0.46 -22.39
N PHE A 731 -5.42 0.78 -22.16
CA PHE A 731 -6.50 1.02 -21.19
C PHE A 731 -7.84 0.41 -21.63
N GLY A 732 -8.07 0.27 -22.94
CA GLY A 732 -9.28 -0.32 -23.53
C GLY A 732 -9.28 -1.85 -23.62
N ASN A 733 -8.13 -2.50 -23.86
CA ASN A 733 -8.08 -3.95 -24.14
C ASN A 733 -7.45 -4.80 -23.03
N VAL A 734 -6.62 -4.22 -22.16
CA VAL A 734 -5.93 -4.98 -21.11
C VAL A 734 -6.83 -5.20 -19.91
N GLY A 735 -7.01 -6.48 -19.55
CA GLY A 735 -7.91 -6.90 -18.49
C GLY A 735 -7.39 -6.60 -17.08
N THR A 736 -6.14 -6.95 -16.79
CA THR A 736 -5.56 -6.73 -15.45
C THR A 736 -4.58 -5.57 -15.44
N LYS A 737 -4.75 -4.64 -14.51
CA LYS A 737 -3.90 -3.45 -14.33
C LYS A 737 -3.20 -3.52 -12.98
N VAL A 738 -1.89 -3.28 -12.96
CA VAL A 738 -1.04 -3.29 -11.77
C VAL A 738 -0.23 -2.00 -11.74
N ALA A 739 -0.36 -1.24 -10.66
CA ALA A 739 0.35 0.02 -10.45
C ALA A 739 1.21 -0.09 -9.20
N PHE A 740 2.53 -0.06 -9.37
CA PHE A 740 3.48 0.24 -8.30
C PHE A 740 3.55 1.75 -8.10
N ARG A 741 4.49 2.21 -7.26
CA ARG A 741 4.71 3.65 -7.06
C ARG A 741 5.03 4.35 -8.39
N ILE A 742 4.30 5.41 -8.69
CA ILE A 742 4.43 6.22 -9.93
C ILE A 742 4.64 7.71 -9.60
N GLY A 743 4.89 8.52 -10.64
CA GLY A 743 5.01 9.97 -10.54
C GLY A 743 3.65 10.71 -10.51
N VAL A 744 3.72 12.03 -10.34
CA VAL A 744 2.52 12.89 -10.16
C VAL A 744 1.64 12.90 -11.40
N GLU A 745 2.23 13.12 -12.59
CA GLU A 745 1.50 13.21 -13.86
C GLU A 745 0.71 11.93 -14.18
N ASP A 746 1.29 10.76 -13.91
CA ASP A 746 0.61 9.47 -14.12
C ASP A 746 -0.45 9.20 -13.05
N GLY A 747 -0.30 9.78 -11.86
CA GLY A 747 -1.14 9.53 -10.68
C GLY A 747 -2.59 9.91 -10.92
N GLU A 748 -2.82 11.06 -11.55
CA GLU A 748 -4.16 11.54 -11.87
C GLU A 748 -4.85 10.68 -12.93
N LEU A 749 -4.09 10.22 -13.92
CA LEU A 749 -4.63 9.40 -15.00
C LEU A 749 -4.97 8.00 -14.50
N LEU A 750 -4.10 7.38 -13.70
CA LEU A 750 -4.38 6.08 -13.08
C LEU A 750 -5.47 6.16 -12.02
N ALA A 751 -5.59 7.24 -11.25
CA ALA A 751 -6.64 7.38 -10.24
C ALA A 751 -8.04 7.13 -10.82
N LYS A 752 -8.33 7.67 -12.01
CA LYS A 752 -9.60 7.45 -12.71
C LYS A 752 -9.92 5.98 -12.97
N GLU A 753 -8.91 5.13 -13.15
CA GLU A 753 -9.08 3.69 -13.36
C GLU A 753 -9.36 2.92 -12.06
N PHE A 754 -8.93 3.46 -10.92
CA PHE A 754 -9.02 2.82 -9.60
C PHE A 754 -10.04 3.49 -8.66
N GLU A 755 -10.72 4.53 -9.13
CA GLU A 755 -11.85 5.14 -8.44
C GLU A 755 -12.97 4.11 -8.16
N PRO A 756 -13.69 4.23 -7.03
CA PRO A 756 -13.53 5.24 -5.98
C PRO A 756 -12.51 4.84 -4.88
N VAL A 757 -11.74 3.77 -5.07
CA VAL A 757 -10.96 3.16 -3.98
C VAL A 757 -9.66 3.93 -3.71
N PHE A 758 -8.90 4.24 -4.76
CA PHE A 758 -7.59 4.89 -4.66
C PHE A 758 -7.57 6.23 -5.38
N SER A 759 -6.77 7.13 -4.84
CA SER A 759 -6.51 8.48 -5.33
C SER A 759 -5.09 8.60 -5.89
N ALA A 760 -4.77 9.71 -6.58
CA ALA A 760 -3.43 9.98 -7.09
C ALA A 760 -2.35 9.91 -5.99
N THR A 761 -2.66 10.42 -4.79
CA THR A 761 -1.75 10.41 -3.63
C THR A 761 -1.39 9.00 -3.16
N ASP A 762 -2.31 8.05 -3.27
CA ASP A 762 -2.05 6.65 -2.88
C ASP A 762 -0.95 6.05 -3.77
N PHE A 763 -0.98 6.33 -5.07
CA PHE A 763 0.04 5.83 -6.01
C PHE A 763 1.42 6.44 -5.80
N LEU A 764 1.48 7.73 -5.42
CA LEU A 764 2.75 8.42 -5.14
C LEU A 764 3.48 7.85 -3.93
N ASN A 765 2.72 7.36 -2.95
CA ASN A 765 3.24 6.95 -1.66
C ASN A 765 3.32 5.43 -1.48
N ALA A 766 3.08 4.64 -2.54
CA ALA A 766 3.21 3.20 -2.44
C ALA A 766 4.63 2.77 -1.98
N PRO A 767 4.75 1.94 -0.93
CA PRO A 767 6.04 1.38 -0.55
C PRO A 767 6.63 0.50 -1.65
N ALA A 768 7.94 0.27 -1.61
CA ALA A 768 8.56 -0.70 -2.51
C ALA A 768 7.90 -2.08 -2.35
N ARG A 769 7.77 -2.82 -3.46
CA ARG A 769 7.13 -4.15 -3.53
C ARG A 769 5.65 -4.20 -3.12
N ASN A 770 5.03 -3.04 -2.94
CA ASN A 770 3.59 -2.90 -2.80
C ASN A 770 3.04 -2.36 -4.12
N CYS A 771 1.90 -2.87 -4.55
CA CYS A 771 1.21 -2.40 -5.74
C CYS A 771 -0.30 -2.36 -5.53
N PHE A 772 -0.97 -1.54 -6.32
CA PHE A 772 -2.41 -1.53 -6.48
C PHE A 772 -2.77 -2.36 -7.70
N MET A 773 -3.81 -3.18 -7.57
CA MET A 773 -4.22 -4.12 -8.60
C MET A 773 -5.71 -4.00 -8.87
N LYS A 774 -6.06 -3.94 -10.14
CA LYS A 774 -7.41 -4.17 -10.65
C LYS A 774 -7.37 -5.50 -11.40
N LEU A 775 -7.66 -6.58 -10.67
CA LEU A 775 -7.54 -7.95 -11.15
C LEU A 775 -8.77 -8.31 -11.98
N LEU A 776 -8.59 -8.75 -13.21
CA LEU A 776 -9.68 -9.33 -13.98
C LEU A 776 -10.06 -10.70 -13.40
N ILE A 777 -11.34 -10.92 -13.13
CA ILE A 777 -11.86 -12.18 -12.60
C ILE A 777 -13.05 -12.62 -13.44
N ASP A 778 -12.91 -13.73 -14.16
CA ASP A 778 -13.97 -14.31 -15.00
C ASP A 778 -14.61 -13.29 -15.97
N GLY A 779 -13.77 -12.38 -16.51
CA GLY A 779 -14.20 -11.31 -17.41
C GLY A 779 -14.82 -10.07 -16.74
N ALA A 780 -14.94 -10.04 -15.41
CA ALA A 780 -15.38 -8.87 -14.66
C ALA A 780 -14.18 -8.09 -14.08
N ASN A 781 -14.34 -6.76 -14.01
CA ASN A 781 -13.36 -5.84 -13.42
C ASN A 781 -13.86 -5.38 -12.04
N PRO A 782 -13.56 -6.11 -10.95
CA PRO A 782 -13.89 -5.69 -9.58
C PRO A 782 -13.15 -4.42 -9.17
N ALA A 783 -13.50 -3.91 -7.99
CA ALA A 783 -12.82 -2.80 -7.36
C ALA A 783 -11.32 -3.09 -7.14
N GLY A 784 -10.49 -2.05 -7.23
CA GLY A 784 -9.06 -2.17 -7.00
C GLY A 784 -8.73 -2.50 -5.55
N PHE A 785 -7.60 -3.15 -5.33
CA PHE A 785 -7.06 -3.45 -3.99
C PHE A 785 -5.54 -3.36 -3.97
N ASN A 786 -4.92 -3.29 -2.78
CA ASN A 786 -3.46 -3.29 -2.65
C ASN A 786 -2.92 -4.70 -2.41
N MET A 787 -1.69 -4.98 -2.84
CA MET A 787 -1.05 -6.29 -2.72
C MET A 787 0.45 -6.11 -2.44
N ILE A 788 1.02 -7.04 -1.69
CA ILE A 788 2.45 -7.13 -1.42
C ILE A 788 3.01 -8.32 -2.22
N THR A 789 4.06 -8.08 -3.01
CA THR A 789 4.73 -9.12 -3.78
C THR A 789 5.64 -9.96 -2.90
N GLN A 790 5.64 -11.28 -3.09
CA GLN A 790 6.43 -12.21 -2.26
C GLN A 790 7.81 -12.51 -2.85
N PRO A 791 8.82 -12.81 -2.01
CA PRO A 791 10.14 -13.17 -2.51
C PRO A 791 10.11 -14.36 -3.48
N HIS A 792 10.97 -14.38 -4.51
CA HIS A 792 11.05 -15.46 -5.50
C HIS A 792 11.22 -16.85 -4.85
N ASP A 793 12.00 -16.94 -3.78
CA ASP A 793 12.25 -18.20 -3.06
C ASP A 793 11.05 -18.69 -2.24
N THR A 794 10.04 -17.84 -2.04
CA THR A 794 8.78 -18.20 -1.36
C THR A 794 7.64 -18.42 -2.36
N LEU A 795 7.86 -18.25 -3.67
CA LEU A 795 6.82 -18.43 -4.67
C LEU A 795 6.49 -19.92 -4.86
N PRO A 796 5.20 -20.29 -5.01
CA PRO A 796 4.80 -21.67 -5.20
C PRO A 796 5.41 -22.29 -6.47
N GLY A 797 5.94 -23.51 -6.35
CA GLY A 797 6.47 -24.29 -7.48
C GLY A 797 7.81 -23.81 -8.05
N VAL A 798 8.27 -22.61 -7.69
CA VAL A 798 9.54 -22.06 -8.19
C VAL A 798 10.73 -22.81 -7.58
N ALA A 799 11.66 -23.25 -8.43
CA ALA A 799 12.87 -23.93 -7.98
C ALA A 799 13.79 -22.97 -7.21
N LYS A 800 14.60 -23.52 -6.30
CA LYS A 800 15.65 -22.74 -5.64
C LYS A 800 16.69 -22.28 -6.65
N SER A 801 17.24 -21.09 -6.43
CA SER A 801 18.32 -20.54 -7.28
C SER A 801 19.50 -21.49 -7.37
N ASN A 802 19.90 -21.82 -8.59
CA ASN A 802 21.05 -22.67 -8.92
C ASN A 802 21.87 -22.02 -10.05
N PRO A 803 22.89 -21.21 -9.69
CA PRO A 803 23.74 -20.54 -10.67
C PRO A 803 24.58 -21.48 -11.55
N GLU A 804 24.90 -22.68 -11.07
CA GLU A 804 25.66 -23.68 -11.86
C GLU A 804 24.79 -24.29 -12.96
N LEU A 805 23.54 -24.63 -12.62
CA LEU A 805 22.57 -25.09 -13.60
C LEU A 805 22.29 -24.01 -14.66
N ALA A 806 22.16 -22.74 -14.25
CA ALA A 806 21.99 -21.63 -15.20
C ALA A 806 23.14 -21.57 -16.23
N LYS A 807 24.39 -21.74 -15.79
CA LYS A 807 25.55 -21.78 -16.71
C LYS A 807 25.46 -22.95 -17.68
N ALA A 808 25.10 -24.14 -17.19
CA ALA A 808 24.95 -25.33 -18.03
C ALA A 808 23.81 -25.17 -19.06
N ILE A 809 22.67 -24.60 -18.65
CA ILE A 809 21.53 -24.31 -19.54
C ILE A 809 21.94 -23.32 -20.64
N LYS A 810 22.66 -22.25 -20.29
CA LYS A 810 23.17 -21.28 -21.27
C LYS A 810 24.08 -21.94 -22.30
N GLU A 811 25.03 -22.76 -21.85
CA GLU A 811 25.94 -23.46 -22.77
C GLU A 811 25.20 -24.47 -23.66
N LEU A 812 24.23 -25.21 -23.10
CA LEU A 812 23.38 -26.11 -23.86
C LEU A 812 22.61 -25.37 -24.96
N SER A 813 21.95 -24.27 -24.61
CA SER A 813 21.21 -23.44 -25.58
C SER A 813 22.15 -22.87 -26.65
N ARG A 814 23.31 -22.36 -26.25
CA ARG A 814 24.34 -21.80 -27.12
C ARG A 814 24.81 -22.82 -28.17
N LEU A 815 25.07 -24.06 -27.77
CA LEU A 815 25.51 -25.12 -28.68
C LEU A 815 24.38 -25.62 -29.58
N LYS A 816 23.15 -25.67 -29.06
CA LYS A 816 21.96 -26.19 -29.78
C LYS A 816 21.43 -25.22 -30.83
N TYR A 817 21.40 -23.92 -30.52
CA TYR A 817 20.74 -22.90 -31.36
C TYR A 817 21.72 -21.91 -32.00
N GLY A 818 22.89 -21.70 -31.40
CA GLY A 818 23.93 -20.82 -31.93
C GLY A 818 24.76 -21.51 -33.01
N LYS A 819 25.20 -20.74 -34.00
CA LYS A 819 26.04 -21.21 -35.11
C LYS A 819 27.40 -20.54 -35.06
N ASP A 820 28.44 -21.30 -35.38
CA ASP A 820 29.81 -20.78 -35.41
C ASP A 820 29.92 -19.59 -36.39
N ARG A 821 30.49 -18.48 -35.90
CA ARG A 821 30.65 -17.25 -36.67
C ARG A 821 31.43 -17.45 -37.97
N GLU A 822 32.44 -18.32 -38.00
CA GLU A 822 33.24 -18.55 -39.20
C GLU A 822 32.38 -19.15 -40.31
N ILE A 823 31.51 -20.10 -39.96
CA ILE A 823 30.57 -20.72 -40.90
C ILE A 823 29.58 -19.68 -41.43
N ILE A 824 29.08 -18.78 -40.56
CA ILE A 824 28.17 -17.71 -40.96
C ILE A 824 28.84 -16.78 -41.99
N GLU A 825 30.07 -16.34 -41.72
CA GLU A 825 30.80 -15.45 -42.63
C GLU A 825 31.14 -16.14 -43.96
N MET A 826 31.46 -17.43 -43.96
CA MET A 826 31.64 -18.22 -45.19
C MET A 826 30.37 -18.25 -46.04
N GLU A 827 29.21 -18.51 -45.42
CA GLU A 827 27.92 -18.53 -46.13
C GLU A 827 27.55 -17.14 -46.68
N VAL A 828 27.82 -16.08 -45.93
CA VAL A 828 27.63 -14.70 -46.39
C VAL A 828 28.56 -14.37 -47.56
N ALA A 829 29.81 -14.85 -47.53
CA ALA A 829 30.79 -14.63 -48.59
C ALA A 829 30.44 -15.39 -49.88
N GLN A 830 29.99 -16.65 -49.76
CA GLN A 830 29.48 -17.45 -50.89
C GLN A 830 28.31 -16.74 -51.58
N ARG A 831 27.34 -16.23 -50.83
CA ARG A 831 26.21 -15.45 -51.38
C ARG A 831 26.61 -14.10 -51.97
N LYS A 832 27.81 -13.59 -51.64
CA LYS A 832 28.39 -12.37 -52.24
C LYS A 832 29.17 -12.66 -53.53
N GLY A 833 29.28 -13.92 -53.96
CA GLY A 833 30.05 -14.30 -55.14
C GLY A 833 31.56 -14.08 -54.99
N LYS A 834 32.08 -14.01 -53.75
CA LYS A 834 33.51 -13.74 -53.47
C LYS A 834 34.37 -14.99 -53.29
N LEU A 835 33.78 -16.18 -53.30
CA LEU A 835 34.48 -17.45 -53.28
C LEU A 835 34.16 -18.19 -54.57
N ASP A 836 35.06 -18.08 -55.55
CA ASP A 836 35.21 -19.13 -56.55
C ASP A 836 35.65 -20.39 -55.81
N ASP A 837 34.92 -21.47 -56.07
CA ASP A 837 35.17 -22.87 -55.72
C ASP A 837 36.64 -23.19 -55.34
N PRO A 838 36.95 -23.44 -54.06
CA PRO A 838 38.20 -24.08 -53.70
C PRO A 838 38.02 -25.60 -53.91
N ARG A 839 38.40 -26.04 -55.11
CA ARG A 839 38.71 -27.45 -55.38
C ARG A 839 39.58 -28.09 -54.30
#